data_AF-A0A7Y5LQP9-F1
#
_entry.id   AF-A0A7Y5LQP9-F1
#
_cell.length_a   1.000
_cell.length_b   1.000
_cell.length_c   1.000
_cell.angle_alpha   90.00
_cell.angle_beta   90.00
_cell.angle_gamma   90.00
#
_symmetry.space_group_name_H-M   'P 1'
#
loop_
_entity.id
_entity.type
_entity.pdbx_description
1 polymer ?
#
loop_
_entity_poly.entity_id
_entity_poly.type
_entity_poly.pdbx_seq_one_letter_code
_entity_poly.pdbx_strand_id
1 'polypeptide(L)'
;LSKCQCEEAGGQFLNGIQCIMDATGVKMCPLIKMGACCLPIGTCELMTAEQCQLAQGQYNDGKTCDQVECTPKLDACCVPNGDCLEIPPTLCKASAGIPHIGLSCDEIDGCPQTIWACCMPDGGCEPLTKKECLLSGGLYHFGANCDEVDCPITGACCLPDGQCIETSDIECNAAGGSFNADGNCDTTQCCTVPTVAPCCVQGACYAVTNEMCFLLKGKTYPANMTCDQVDCCGGTTVSCEDGIGVGENKPFDPNNATGLGLNGGGALILDSNTLEDLLLYVANSPQNTVSKFDTVTGKELGRYAVCSNPSRTSVDLNNACWVGCRSDGKVAKIIHEETDCIDANTNGIIETSKDLNNDGIISGAEILPFGTDECVVVFNIGGAAIRAAGVDSANRPWFGDSSYSWLKRIHPTTGAVEQTIQLTTAPYGLAIDSTGIIWVSSRAGYRLLRVDPATSTVTSHTPPSNPTNYDPYGIAIDKFGKVWTGATYLNKAFRYDPATSTWASVATTSRPRGVAADTNGNVFIALDQTSMIAKINATTLTLDANYSLGANRFPVGVAVDADGYVWAVNQTSSTASKVDLFAPPLSPVVLEVQTGLNPYTYSDMTGYALKTVVAVEGTYTATFEGCVDVDTNWFGINVAYGAPAGTYIEVRYRAANDLTSLLAAPWSPSLGPFPPATMPIDLTGAPPVGKLFQVQVKLVGGPNGASPVVSGIHVTSGL
;
A
#
# COMPACT_ATOMS: atom_id res chain seq x y z
N LEU A 1 -44.71 -38.27 16.94
CA LEU A 1 -44.15 -39.59 17.28
C LEU A 1 -44.59 -39.95 18.68
N SER A 2 -45.03 -41.18 18.92
CA SER A 2 -45.29 -41.68 20.28
C SER A 2 -43.99 -42.13 20.95
N LYS A 3 -44.00 -42.30 22.28
CA LYS A 3 -42.80 -42.72 23.04
C LYS A 3 -42.19 -44.02 22.50
N CYS A 4 -43.03 -45.04 22.23
CA CYS A 4 -42.59 -46.32 21.67
C CYS A 4 -41.88 -46.17 20.31
N GLN A 5 -42.28 -45.19 19.48
CA GLN A 5 -41.67 -44.99 18.15
C GLN A 5 -40.25 -44.39 18.21
N CYS A 6 -39.89 -43.64 19.28
CA CYS A 6 -38.48 -43.27 19.50
C CYS A 6 -37.68 -44.43 20.11
N GLU A 7 -38.31 -45.26 20.96
CA GLU A 7 -37.63 -46.38 21.65
C GLU A 7 -37.20 -47.50 20.67
N GLU A 8 -37.99 -47.78 19.63
CA GLU A 8 -37.63 -48.74 18.56
C GLU A 8 -36.51 -48.23 17.63
N ALA A 9 -36.26 -46.92 17.55
CA ALA A 9 -35.40 -46.29 16.55
C ALA A 9 -33.92 -46.10 16.97
N GLY A 10 -33.55 -46.53 18.18
CA GLY A 10 -32.13 -46.62 18.61
C GLY A 10 -31.32 -45.32 18.59
N GLY A 11 -31.96 -44.14 18.53
CA GLY A 11 -31.28 -42.83 18.44
C GLY A 11 -31.13 -42.25 17.04
N GLN A 12 -31.87 -42.74 16.03
CA GLN A 12 -31.90 -42.17 14.68
C GLN A 12 -33.04 -41.14 14.46
N PHE A 13 -32.98 -40.42 13.34
CA PHE A 13 -33.99 -39.44 12.92
C PHE A 13 -35.22 -40.13 12.33
N LEU A 14 -36.43 -39.64 12.67
CA LEU A 14 -37.70 -40.11 12.11
C LEU A 14 -38.55 -38.90 11.69
N ASN A 15 -38.98 -38.86 10.42
CA ASN A 15 -39.77 -37.76 9.83
C ASN A 15 -39.20 -36.36 10.13
N GLY A 16 -37.87 -36.20 10.02
CA GLY A 16 -37.18 -34.92 10.28
C GLY A 16 -36.97 -34.58 11.76
N ILE A 17 -37.34 -35.45 12.69
CA ILE A 17 -37.22 -35.22 14.15
C ILE A 17 -36.10 -36.10 14.71
N GLN A 18 -35.18 -35.50 15.48
CA GLN A 18 -34.12 -36.22 16.20
C GLN A 18 -34.63 -36.73 17.55
N CYS A 19 -34.58 -38.05 17.80
CA CYS A 19 -34.81 -38.62 19.14
C CYS A 19 -33.49 -38.63 19.92
N ILE A 20 -33.43 -37.94 21.07
CA ILE A 20 -32.29 -38.02 22.01
C ILE A 20 -32.77 -38.70 23.30
N MET A 21 -31.98 -39.68 23.78
CA MET A 21 -32.21 -40.41 25.03
C MET A 21 -31.17 -39.98 26.06
N ASP A 22 -31.61 -39.46 27.20
CA ASP A 22 -30.76 -39.25 28.39
C ASP A 22 -31.25 -40.09 29.58
N ALA A 23 -30.47 -40.09 30.67
CA ALA A 23 -30.75 -40.90 31.86
C ALA A 23 -32.05 -40.53 32.63
N THR A 24 -32.77 -39.48 32.20
CA THR A 24 -34.01 -38.99 32.81
C THR A 24 -35.25 -39.18 31.93
N GLY A 25 -35.08 -39.54 30.64
CA GLY A 25 -36.17 -39.90 29.73
C GLY A 25 -36.18 -39.12 28.41
N VAL A 26 -37.29 -39.24 27.66
CA VAL A 26 -37.44 -38.60 26.34
C VAL A 26 -37.86 -37.14 26.49
N LYS A 27 -37.04 -36.20 25.98
CA LYS A 27 -37.45 -34.82 25.72
C LYS A 27 -37.67 -34.59 24.22
N MET A 28 -38.77 -33.92 23.88
CA MET A 28 -39.02 -33.42 22.54
C MET A 28 -38.53 -31.96 22.45
N CYS A 29 -37.60 -31.68 21.54
CA CYS A 29 -37.11 -30.32 21.28
C CYS A 29 -38.11 -29.50 20.44
N PRO A 30 -38.02 -28.15 20.46
CA PRO A 30 -38.87 -27.29 19.63
C PRO A 30 -38.66 -27.56 18.13
N LEU A 31 -39.75 -27.46 17.36
CA LEU A 31 -39.77 -27.71 15.92
C LEU A 31 -38.92 -26.67 15.17
N ILE A 32 -37.81 -27.11 14.57
CA ILE A 32 -37.20 -26.40 13.45
C ILE A 32 -38.00 -26.77 12.20
N LYS A 33 -38.86 -25.85 11.72
CA LYS A 33 -39.55 -26.02 10.45
C LYS A 33 -38.55 -25.83 9.30
N MET A 34 -38.48 -26.82 8.41
CA MET A 34 -37.82 -26.70 7.11
C MET A 34 -38.86 -26.72 5.99
N GLY A 35 -38.50 -26.13 4.86
CA GLY A 35 -39.32 -26.04 3.67
C GLY A 35 -38.48 -25.71 2.44
N ALA A 36 -39.08 -25.88 1.27
CA ALA A 36 -38.47 -25.64 -0.02
C ALA A 36 -38.17 -24.15 -0.23
N CYS A 37 -36.89 -23.81 -0.25
CA CYS A 37 -36.40 -22.48 -0.56
C CYS A 37 -36.02 -22.40 -2.04
N CYS A 38 -36.79 -21.64 -2.83
CA CYS A 38 -36.37 -21.31 -4.19
C CYS A 38 -35.32 -20.20 -4.15
N LEU A 39 -34.07 -20.54 -4.48
CA LEU A 39 -32.98 -19.58 -4.57
C LEU A 39 -33.09 -18.75 -5.86
N PRO A 40 -32.57 -17.50 -5.91
CA PRO A 40 -32.70 -16.63 -7.09
C PRO A 40 -32.23 -17.23 -8.43
N ILE A 41 -31.29 -18.19 -8.37
CA ILE A 41 -30.74 -18.93 -9.53
C ILE A 41 -31.65 -20.06 -10.04
N GLY A 42 -32.85 -20.26 -9.47
CA GLY A 42 -33.78 -21.32 -9.85
C GLY A 42 -33.47 -22.70 -9.26
N THR A 43 -32.51 -22.80 -8.35
CA THR A 43 -32.31 -24.03 -7.56
C THR A 43 -33.24 -24.05 -6.35
N CYS A 44 -33.62 -25.25 -5.90
CA CYS A 44 -34.36 -25.43 -4.66
C CYS A 44 -33.51 -26.12 -3.61
N GLU A 45 -33.53 -25.61 -2.39
CA GLU A 45 -32.90 -26.25 -1.23
C GLU A 45 -33.85 -26.36 -0.03
N LEU A 46 -33.73 -27.42 0.75
CA LEU A 46 -34.48 -27.62 2.00
C LEU A 46 -33.73 -26.97 3.16
N MET A 47 -34.27 -25.86 3.68
CA MET A 47 -33.67 -25.10 4.79
C MET A 47 -34.76 -24.46 5.65
N THR A 48 -34.39 -23.75 6.72
CA THR A 48 -35.36 -23.00 7.55
C THR A 48 -35.82 -21.71 6.87
N ALA A 49 -36.92 -21.12 7.35
CA ALA A 49 -37.38 -19.81 6.87
C ALA A 49 -36.32 -18.71 7.03
N GLU A 50 -35.60 -18.68 8.16
CA GLU A 50 -34.51 -17.72 8.42
C GLU A 50 -33.31 -17.96 7.50
N GLN A 51 -32.91 -19.22 7.28
CA GLN A 51 -31.85 -19.56 6.33
C GLN A 51 -32.22 -19.17 4.90
N CYS A 52 -33.48 -19.40 4.51
CA CYS A 52 -33.97 -19.03 3.18
C CYS A 52 -34.00 -17.52 2.98
N GLN A 53 -34.40 -16.76 4.01
CA GLN A 53 -34.34 -15.30 3.99
C GLN A 53 -32.89 -14.78 3.89
N LEU A 54 -31.94 -15.38 4.62
CA LEU A 54 -30.51 -15.07 4.51
C LEU A 54 -29.94 -15.39 3.12
N ALA A 55 -30.42 -16.47 2.49
CA ALA A 55 -30.07 -16.85 1.13
C ALA A 55 -30.85 -16.07 0.04
N GLN A 56 -31.66 -15.09 0.42
CA GLN A 56 -32.54 -14.29 -0.46
C GLN A 56 -33.51 -15.12 -1.31
N GLY A 57 -33.84 -16.34 -0.86
CA GLY A 57 -34.77 -17.23 -1.55
C GLY A 57 -36.22 -17.09 -1.10
N GLN A 58 -37.14 -17.61 -1.92
CA GLN A 58 -38.55 -17.69 -1.60
C GLN A 58 -38.86 -18.97 -0.82
N TYR A 59 -39.19 -18.82 0.47
CA TYR A 59 -39.50 -19.94 1.36
C TYR A 59 -40.93 -20.46 1.16
N ASN A 60 -41.06 -21.76 0.90
CA ASN A 60 -42.34 -22.46 0.78
C ASN A 60 -42.57 -23.35 2.01
N ASP A 61 -43.30 -22.83 3.02
CA ASP A 61 -43.53 -23.55 4.27
C ASP A 61 -44.23 -24.90 4.04
N GLY A 62 -43.66 -25.97 4.60
CA GLY A 62 -44.23 -27.32 4.54
C GLY A 62 -44.15 -28.03 3.19
N LYS A 63 -43.47 -27.47 2.17
CA LYS A 63 -43.20 -28.15 0.89
C LYS A 63 -41.78 -28.70 0.82
N THR A 64 -41.58 -29.76 0.05
CA THR A 64 -40.25 -30.24 -0.38
C THR A 64 -39.91 -29.75 -1.79
N CYS A 65 -38.63 -29.81 -2.17
CA CYS A 65 -38.18 -29.26 -3.45
C CYS A 65 -38.77 -29.96 -4.68
N ASP A 66 -39.10 -31.25 -4.58
CA ASP A 66 -39.81 -31.99 -5.63
C ASP A 66 -41.27 -31.51 -5.84
N GLN A 67 -41.75 -30.56 -5.02
CA GLN A 67 -43.11 -30.01 -5.03
C GLN A 67 -43.15 -28.51 -5.38
N VAL A 68 -42.01 -27.92 -5.76
CA VAL A 68 -41.88 -26.50 -6.11
C VAL A 68 -40.97 -26.35 -7.32
N GLU A 69 -41.54 -25.90 -8.44
CA GLU A 69 -40.74 -25.47 -9.59
C GLU A 69 -40.17 -24.08 -9.29
N CYS A 70 -38.84 -24.00 -9.15
CA CYS A 70 -38.14 -22.75 -8.95
C CYS A 70 -37.63 -22.23 -10.29
N THR A 71 -38.38 -21.36 -10.94
CA THR A 71 -37.90 -20.64 -12.12
C THR A 71 -36.88 -19.57 -11.69
N PRO A 72 -35.69 -19.47 -12.33
CA PRO A 72 -34.76 -18.39 -12.05
C PRO A 72 -35.44 -17.03 -12.31
N LYS A 73 -35.24 -16.05 -11.43
CA LYS A 73 -35.59 -14.67 -11.76
C LYS A 73 -34.44 -14.10 -12.59
N LEU A 74 -34.69 -13.94 -13.88
CA LEU A 74 -33.79 -13.23 -14.78
C LEU A 74 -34.06 -11.73 -14.62
N ASP A 75 -32.98 -10.96 -14.59
CA ASP A 75 -32.97 -9.51 -14.57
C ASP A 75 -31.88 -9.06 -15.56
N ALA A 76 -32.01 -7.88 -16.14
CA ALA A 76 -31.02 -7.34 -17.07
C ALA A 76 -29.65 -7.18 -16.40
N CYS A 77 -28.60 -7.64 -17.06
CA CYS A 77 -27.23 -7.59 -16.57
C CYS A 77 -26.30 -6.91 -17.55
N CYS A 78 -25.70 -5.80 -17.14
CA CYS A 78 -24.69 -5.10 -17.91
C CYS A 78 -23.30 -5.63 -17.59
N VAL A 79 -22.75 -6.47 -18.48
CA VAL A 79 -21.41 -7.05 -18.32
C VAL A 79 -20.30 -6.12 -18.81
N PRO A 80 -19.04 -6.27 -18.35
CA PRO A 80 -17.97 -5.27 -18.57
C PRO A 80 -17.60 -4.95 -20.03
N ASN A 81 -18.02 -5.76 -20.99
CA ASN A 81 -17.82 -5.50 -22.42
C ASN A 81 -18.94 -4.67 -23.07
N GLY A 82 -20.01 -4.34 -22.32
CA GLY A 82 -21.14 -3.52 -22.79
C GLY A 82 -22.38 -4.26 -23.24
N ASP A 83 -22.35 -5.59 -23.26
CA ASP A 83 -23.53 -6.38 -23.58
C ASP A 83 -24.53 -6.36 -22.42
N CYS A 84 -25.82 -6.32 -22.75
CA CYS A 84 -26.87 -6.68 -21.80
C CYS A 84 -27.21 -8.16 -21.92
N LEU A 85 -27.24 -8.87 -20.78
CA LEU A 85 -27.59 -10.29 -20.69
C LEU A 85 -28.77 -10.50 -19.73
N GLU A 86 -29.76 -11.30 -20.14
CA GLU A 86 -30.86 -11.75 -19.30
C GLU A 86 -30.42 -12.91 -18.39
N ILE A 87 -29.86 -12.60 -17.21
CA ILE A 87 -29.29 -13.60 -16.29
C ILE A 87 -29.62 -13.30 -14.83
N PRO A 88 -29.59 -14.29 -13.91
CA PRO A 88 -29.86 -14.04 -12.50
C PRO A 88 -28.88 -13.00 -11.91
N PRO A 89 -29.34 -12.06 -11.05
CA PRO A 89 -28.50 -11.00 -10.48
C PRO A 89 -27.21 -11.46 -9.78
N THR A 90 -27.21 -12.68 -9.25
CA THR A 90 -26.04 -13.32 -8.64
C THR A 90 -25.01 -13.75 -9.67
N LEU A 91 -25.44 -14.30 -10.81
CA LEU A 91 -24.57 -14.65 -11.93
C LEU A 91 -24.03 -13.39 -12.62
N CYS A 92 -24.86 -12.35 -12.74
CA CYS A 92 -24.44 -11.04 -13.22
C CYS A 92 -23.23 -10.50 -12.45
N LYS A 93 -23.33 -10.44 -11.11
CA LYS A 93 -22.23 -10.00 -10.24
C LYS A 93 -21.00 -10.92 -10.32
N ALA A 94 -21.19 -12.23 -10.52
CA ALA A 94 -20.10 -13.18 -10.72
C ALA A 94 -19.36 -12.98 -12.06
N SER A 95 -20.03 -12.42 -13.08
CA SER A 95 -19.45 -11.99 -14.35
C SER A 95 -18.91 -10.55 -14.33
N ALA A 96 -18.72 -9.96 -13.14
CA ALA A 96 -18.39 -8.55 -12.93
C ALA A 96 -19.38 -7.55 -13.56
N GLY A 97 -20.61 -7.99 -13.87
CA GLY A 97 -21.67 -7.16 -14.41
C GLY A 97 -22.56 -6.51 -13.34
N ILE A 98 -23.28 -5.47 -13.76
CA ILE A 98 -24.23 -4.69 -12.94
C ILE A 98 -25.66 -5.20 -13.21
N PRO A 99 -26.38 -5.76 -12.21
CA PRO A 99 -27.74 -6.23 -12.40
C PRO A 99 -28.80 -5.17 -12.11
N HIS A 100 -29.74 -5.00 -13.04
CA HIS A 100 -30.87 -4.08 -12.97
C HIS A 100 -32.12 -4.84 -12.49
N ILE A 101 -32.26 -4.96 -11.17
CA ILE A 101 -33.27 -5.83 -10.52
C ILE A 101 -34.70 -5.45 -10.93
N GLY A 102 -35.40 -6.38 -11.59
CA GLY A 102 -36.79 -6.22 -12.02
C GLY A 102 -36.99 -5.53 -13.36
N LEU A 103 -35.93 -5.31 -14.14
CA LEU A 103 -35.97 -4.79 -15.51
C LEU A 103 -35.40 -5.84 -16.47
N SER A 104 -35.89 -5.85 -17.71
CA SER A 104 -35.34 -6.61 -18.83
C SER A 104 -34.36 -5.77 -19.68
N CYS A 105 -33.55 -6.42 -20.52
CA CYS A 105 -32.55 -5.76 -21.36
C CYS A 105 -33.18 -4.80 -22.38
N ASP A 106 -34.44 -5.03 -22.75
CA ASP A 106 -35.23 -4.14 -23.62
C ASP A 106 -35.83 -2.93 -22.85
N GLU A 107 -35.76 -2.92 -21.51
CA GLU A 107 -36.28 -1.87 -20.62
C GLU A 107 -35.17 -0.95 -20.03
N ILE A 108 -33.90 -1.23 -20.33
CA ILE A 108 -32.76 -0.37 -19.94
C ILE A 108 -32.18 0.35 -21.17
N ASP A 109 -31.84 1.62 -21.03
CA ASP A 109 -31.33 2.46 -22.12
C ASP A 109 -29.82 2.25 -22.33
N GLY A 110 -29.48 1.04 -22.78
CA GLY A 110 -28.11 0.57 -22.94
C GLY A 110 -27.44 0.17 -21.61
N CYS A 111 -26.24 -0.39 -21.74
CA CYS A 111 -25.43 -0.81 -20.61
C CYS A 111 -24.21 0.11 -20.42
N PRO A 112 -23.96 0.60 -19.19
CA PRO A 112 -22.82 1.46 -18.95
C PRO A 112 -21.52 0.69 -19.20
N GLN A 113 -20.77 1.14 -20.22
CA GLN A 113 -19.32 0.99 -20.20
C GLN A 113 -18.76 1.64 -18.92
N THR A 114 -17.48 1.45 -18.63
CA THR A 114 -16.77 2.24 -17.61
C THR A 114 -16.48 3.68 -18.08
N ILE A 115 -17.47 4.29 -18.76
CA ILE A 115 -17.52 5.67 -19.22
C ILE A 115 -18.42 6.47 -18.29
N TRP A 116 -17.98 7.67 -17.91
CA TRP A 116 -18.75 8.62 -17.12
C TRP A 116 -18.46 10.03 -17.65
N ALA A 117 -19.17 11.05 -17.16
CA ALA A 117 -19.01 12.42 -17.61
C ALA A 117 -17.54 12.88 -17.54
N CYS A 118 -16.99 13.27 -18.69
CA CYS A 118 -15.74 13.98 -18.80
C CYS A 118 -16.02 15.41 -19.22
N CYS A 119 -15.91 16.38 -18.29
CA CYS A 119 -15.99 17.79 -18.66
C CYS A 119 -14.71 18.16 -19.41
N MET A 120 -14.84 18.48 -20.68
CA MET A 120 -13.74 18.86 -21.57
C MET A 120 -13.36 20.34 -21.35
N PRO A 121 -12.11 20.75 -21.66
CA PRO A 121 -11.66 22.13 -21.42
C PRO A 121 -12.42 23.22 -22.21
N ASP A 122 -13.13 22.84 -23.27
CA ASP A 122 -13.98 23.71 -24.09
C ASP A 122 -15.41 23.87 -23.54
N GLY A 123 -15.72 23.27 -22.38
CA GLY A 123 -17.06 23.26 -21.78
C GLY A 123 -17.97 22.17 -22.36
N GLY A 124 -17.49 21.34 -23.30
CA GLY A 124 -18.19 20.12 -23.70
C GLY A 124 -18.21 19.08 -22.59
N CYS A 125 -19.12 18.11 -22.67
CA CYS A 125 -19.07 16.90 -21.86
C CYS A 125 -19.15 15.68 -22.77
N GLU A 126 -18.18 14.78 -22.68
CA GLU A 126 -18.20 13.49 -23.38
C GLU A 126 -18.18 12.31 -22.38
N PRO A 127 -18.96 11.24 -22.61
CA PRO A 127 -18.90 10.04 -21.80
C PRO A 127 -17.68 9.20 -22.20
N LEU A 128 -16.57 9.39 -21.50
CA LEU A 128 -15.27 8.74 -21.75
C LEU A 128 -14.85 7.86 -20.57
N THR A 129 -13.96 6.88 -20.77
CA THR A 129 -13.36 6.17 -19.63
C THR A 129 -12.44 7.10 -18.84
N LYS A 130 -12.17 6.80 -17.56
CA LYS A 130 -11.20 7.60 -16.75
C LYS A 130 -9.88 7.83 -17.47
N LYS A 131 -9.39 6.83 -18.20
CA LYS A 131 -8.12 6.90 -18.92
C LYS A 131 -8.21 7.81 -20.14
N GLU A 132 -9.27 7.69 -20.94
CA GLU A 132 -9.49 8.53 -22.12
C GLU A 132 -9.79 9.98 -21.76
N CYS A 133 -10.59 10.21 -20.72
CA CYS A 133 -10.88 11.54 -20.21
C CYS A 133 -9.60 12.29 -19.79
N LEU A 134 -8.74 11.63 -19.01
CA LEU A 134 -7.46 12.21 -18.59
C LEU A 134 -6.47 12.38 -19.75
N LEU A 135 -6.48 11.48 -20.75
CA LEU A 135 -5.68 11.63 -21.98
C LEU A 135 -6.17 12.79 -22.87
N SER A 136 -7.46 13.11 -22.82
CA SER A 136 -8.07 14.25 -23.52
C SER A 136 -7.98 15.57 -22.73
N GLY A 137 -7.37 15.56 -21.53
CA GLY A 137 -7.23 16.74 -20.68
C GLY A 137 -8.51 17.18 -19.94
N GLY A 138 -9.54 16.35 -19.93
CA GLY A 138 -10.82 16.64 -19.27
C GLY A 138 -10.88 16.20 -17.80
N LEU A 139 -11.85 16.76 -17.07
CA LEU A 139 -12.13 16.45 -15.67
C LEU A 139 -13.14 15.29 -15.58
N TYR A 140 -12.73 14.19 -14.95
CA TYR A 140 -13.53 12.96 -14.88
C TYR A 140 -14.46 12.91 -13.65
N HIS A 141 -15.77 12.90 -13.90
CA HIS A 141 -16.81 12.82 -12.88
C HIS A 141 -17.30 11.38 -12.71
N PHE A 142 -16.66 10.64 -11.81
CA PHE A 142 -17.01 9.25 -11.52
C PHE A 142 -18.45 9.10 -11.00
N GLY A 143 -19.28 8.32 -11.70
CA GLY A 143 -20.63 7.97 -11.26
C GLY A 143 -21.71 9.02 -11.58
N ALA A 144 -21.44 9.94 -12.51
CA ALA A 144 -22.43 10.89 -13.04
C ALA A 144 -22.34 10.92 -14.57
N ASN A 145 -23.48 11.08 -15.24
CA ASN A 145 -23.59 11.21 -16.69
C ASN A 145 -23.53 12.67 -17.13
N CYS A 146 -23.26 12.94 -18.42
CA CYS A 146 -23.18 14.30 -18.94
C CYS A 146 -24.50 15.09 -18.85
N ASP A 147 -25.64 14.41 -18.70
CA ASP A 147 -26.95 15.02 -18.45
C ASP A 147 -27.20 15.34 -16.96
N GLU A 148 -26.32 14.87 -16.06
CA GLU A 148 -26.39 15.04 -14.61
C GLU A 148 -25.28 15.98 -14.08
N VAL A 149 -24.25 16.22 -14.88
CA VAL A 149 -23.15 17.15 -14.60
C VAL A 149 -23.33 18.40 -15.47
N ASP A 150 -23.76 19.49 -14.85
CA ASP A 150 -23.55 20.82 -15.43
C ASP A 150 -22.02 21.04 -15.54
N CYS A 151 -21.48 21.02 -16.76
CA CYS A 151 -20.12 21.47 -17.09
C CYS A 151 -20.11 22.93 -17.64
N PRO A 152 -20.29 24.00 -16.83
CA PRO A 152 -20.07 25.36 -17.31
C PRO A 152 -18.92 26.08 -16.60
N ILE A 153 -18.09 26.78 -17.38
CA ILE A 153 -17.74 28.17 -17.04
C ILE A 153 -17.78 29.01 -18.32
N THR A 154 -18.93 29.62 -18.61
CA THR A 154 -18.95 30.86 -19.40
C THR A 154 -18.99 32.03 -18.43
N GLY A 155 -17.99 32.91 -18.51
CA GLY A 155 -17.85 34.08 -17.65
C GLY A 155 -17.53 35.34 -18.45
N ALA A 156 -17.54 36.50 -17.79
CA ALA A 156 -17.28 37.78 -18.42
C ALA A 156 -15.81 37.90 -18.86
N CYS A 157 -15.57 38.04 -20.16
CA CYS A 157 -14.27 38.28 -20.75
C CYS A 157 -14.13 39.75 -21.18
N CYS A 158 -13.32 40.54 -20.46
CA CYS A 158 -12.96 41.89 -20.87
C CYS A 158 -11.85 41.86 -21.94
N LEU A 159 -12.17 42.19 -23.20
CA LEU A 159 -11.22 42.26 -24.30
C LEU A 159 -10.33 43.53 -24.25
N PRO A 160 -9.15 43.54 -24.89
CA PRO A 160 -8.21 44.67 -24.85
C PRO A 160 -8.73 46.00 -25.41
N ASP A 161 -9.76 45.97 -26.25
CA ASP A 161 -10.42 47.17 -26.80
C ASP A 161 -11.51 47.75 -25.87
N GLY A 162 -11.77 47.10 -24.74
CA GLY A 162 -12.78 47.48 -23.75
C GLY A 162 -14.15 46.82 -23.94
N GLN A 163 -14.32 45.91 -24.91
CA GLN A 163 -15.54 45.12 -25.04
C GLN A 163 -15.62 44.01 -23.99
N CYS A 164 -16.83 43.57 -23.65
CA CYS A 164 -17.08 42.40 -22.82
C CYS A 164 -17.86 41.36 -23.60
N ILE A 165 -17.43 40.09 -23.57
CA ILE A 165 -18.15 38.95 -24.14
C ILE A 165 -18.25 37.82 -23.10
N GLU A 166 -19.29 36.99 -23.17
CA GLU A 166 -19.41 35.79 -22.33
C GLU A 166 -18.96 34.56 -23.15
N THR A 167 -17.92 33.89 -22.68
CA THR A 167 -17.16 32.85 -23.40
C THR A 167 -16.40 31.98 -22.37
N SER A 168 -15.66 30.95 -22.78
CA SER A 168 -14.81 30.16 -21.87
C SER A 168 -13.52 30.89 -21.47
N ASP A 169 -12.81 30.46 -20.42
CA ASP A 169 -11.50 31.05 -20.08
C ASP A 169 -10.52 30.88 -21.24
N ILE A 170 -10.53 29.73 -21.91
CA ILE A 170 -9.58 29.38 -22.96
C ILE A 170 -9.79 30.26 -24.19
N GLU A 171 -11.05 30.47 -24.59
CA GLU A 171 -11.39 31.37 -25.69
C GLU A 171 -11.15 32.85 -25.32
N CYS A 172 -11.41 33.23 -24.07
CA CYS A 172 -11.10 34.57 -23.58
C CYS A 172 -9.60 34.87 -23.64
N ASN A 173 -8.78 33.94 -23.13
CA ASN A 173 -7.33 34.00 -23.13
C ASN A 173 -6.79 33.96 -24.58
N ALA A 174 -7.38 33.16 -25.48
CA ALA A 174 -7.04 33.13 -26.90
C ALA A 174 -7.40 34.43 -27.64
N ALA A 175 -8.47 35.12 -27.22
CA ALA A 175 -8.82 36.45 -27.70
C ALA A 175 -8.00 37.59 -27.04
N GLY A 176 -7.13 37.25 -26.08
CA GLY A 176 -6.30 38.20 -25.34
C GLY A 176 -7.05 39.02 -24.29
N GLY A 177 -8.25 38.60 -23.89
CA GLY A 177 -9.05 39.24 -22.86
C GLY A 177 -8.77 38.72 -21.45
N SER A 178 -9.30 39.42 -20.44
CA SER A 178 -9.24 39.04 -19.03
C SER A 178 -10.56 38.38 -18.60
N PHE A 179 -10.49 37.13 -18.15
CA PHE A 179 -11.64 36.32 -17.76
C PHE A 179 -12.06 36.52 -16.30
N ASN A 180 -13.37 36.63 -16.06
CA ASN A 180 -13.98 36.64 -14.73
C ASN A 180 -15.01 35.51 -14.63
N ALA A 181 -14.64 34.41 -13.96
CA ALA A 181 -15.46 33.22 -13.79
C ALA A 181 -16.73 33.46 -12.94
N ASP A 182 -16.73 34.46 -12.05
CA ASP A 182 -17.83 34.74 -11.12
C ASP A 182 -18.78 35.85 -11.61
N GLY A 183 -18.53 36.43 -12.80
CA GLY A 183 -19.24 37.61 -13.31
C GLY A 183 -19.76 37.45 -14.73
N ASN A 184 -20.72 38.30 -15.08
CA ASN A 184 -21.31 38.39 -16.42
C ASN A 184 -21.13 39.81 -17.01
N CYS A 185 -21.40 40.01 -18.30
CA CYS A 185 -21.11 41.28 -18.96
C CYS A 185 -22.10 42.40 -18.62
N ASP A 186 -23.24 42.08 -17.99
CA ASP A 186 -24.16 43.07 -17.41
C ASP A 186 -23.63 43.66 -16.08
N THR A 187 -22.71 42.96 -15.40
CA THR A 187 -22.20 43.34 -14.07
C THR A 187 -20.71 43.71 -14.06
N THR A 188 -19.96 43.38 -15.11
CA THR A 188 -18.50 43.60 -15.21
C THR A 188 -18.18 44.82 -16.09
N GLN A 189 -17.51 45.84 -15.54
CA GLN A 189 -17.26 47.12 -16.23
C GLN A 189 -15.79 47.26 -16.69
N CYS A 190 -15.53 47.15 -18.01
CA CYS A 190 -14.18 47.16 -18.60
C CYS A 190 -13.76 48.57 -19.09
N CYS A 191 -12.82 49.25 -18.40
CA CYS A 191 -12.26 50.59 -18.74
C CYS A 191 -11.03 50.91 -17.83
N THR A 192 -9.98 51.70 -18.16
CA THR A 192 -9.51 52.43 -19.37
C THR A 192 -7.96 52.46 -19.41
N VAL A 193 -7.38 52.90 -20.54
CA VAL A 193 -5.93 52.92 -20.86
C VAL A 193 -5.00 53.67 -19.85
N PRO A 194 -3.87 53.07 -19.40
CA PRO A 194 -2.83 53.75 -18.59
C PRO A 194 -1.55 54.14 -19.37
N THR A 195 -0.79 55.13 -18.87
CA THR A 195 0.51 55.54 -19.41
C THR A 195 1.64 54.58 -19.05
N VAL A 196 2.51 54.25 -20.01
CA VAL A 196 3.66 53.33 -19.85
C VAL A 196 4.98 54.07 -19.54
N ALA A 197 5.90 53.38 -18.86
CA ALA A 197 7.25 53.81 -18.51
C ALA A 197 8.25 52.64 -18.66
N PRO A 198 9.58 52.88 -18.70
CA PRO A 198 10.55 51.79 -18.79
C PRO A 198 10.59 50.95 -17.51
N CYS A 199 10.59 49.63 -17.70
CA CYS A 199 10.59 48.61 -16.66
C CYS A 199 11.66 47.56 -16.94
N CYS A 200 12.62 47.39 -16.04
CA CYS A 200 13.63 46.35 -16.16
C CYS A 200 13.15 45.05 -15.50
N VAL A 201 13.03 43.96 -16.27
CA VAL A 201 12.68 42.61 -15.80
C VAL A 201 13.70 41.64 -16.39
N GLN A 202 14.39 40.87 -15.54
CA GLN A 202 15.35 39.83 -15.97
C GLN A 202 16.40 40.33 -17.01
N GLY A 203 16.90 41.55 -16.85
CA GLY A 203 17.88 42.16 -17.75
C GLY A 203 17.32 42.76 -19.04
N ALA A 204 16.06 42.50 -19.39
CA ALA A 204 15.37 43.11 -20.52
C ALA A 204 14.55 44.33 -20.08
N CYS A 205 14.42 45.33 -20.97
CA CYS A 205 13.60 46.51 -20.72
C CYS A 205 12.26 46.43 -21.47
N TYR A 206 11.17 46.70 -20.76
CA TYR A 206 9.81 46.71 -21.27
C TYR A 206 9.15 48.07 -21.03
N ALA A 207 8.48 48.62 -22.04
CA ALA A 207 7.70 49.85 -21.89
C ALA A 207 6.27 49.49 -21.45
N VAL A 208 6.06 49.37 -20.13
CA VAL A 208 4.80 48.91 -19.53
C VAL A 208 4.33 49.87 -18.44
N THR A 209 3.11 49.69 -17.93
CA THR A 209 2.60 50.52 -16.83
C THR A 209 3.37 50.22 -15.54
N ASN A 210 3.40 51.16 -14.59
CA ASN A 210 4.08 50.93 -13.30
C ASN A 210 3.52 49.71 -12.54
N GLU A 211 2.24 49.41 -12.74
CA GLU A 211 1.53 48.30 -12.11
C GLU A 211 1.86 46.96 -12.79
N MET A 212 1.91 46.91 -14.12
CA MET A 212 2.46 45.76 -14.86
C MET A 212 3.93 45.54 -14.53
N CYS A 213 4.72 46.60 -14.37
CA CYS A 213 6.11 46.48 -13.96
C CYS A 213 6.24 45.84 -12.58
N PHE A 214 5.40 46.25 -11.62
CA PHE A 214 5.35 45.66 -10.29
C PHE A 214 4.93 44.18 -10.32
N LEU A 215 3.93 43.81 -11.13
CA LEU A 215 3.50 42.42 -11.33
C LEU A 215 4.59 41.54 -11.96
N LEU A 216 5.38 42.09 -12.88
CA LEU A 216 6.56 41.43 -13.46
C LEU A 216 7.79 41.45 -12.52
N LYS A 217 7.63 41.88 -11.26
CA LYS A 217 8.72 42.14 -10.28
C LYS A 217 9.85 43.05 -10.81
N GLY A 218 9.55 43.89 -11.79
CA GLY A 218 10.53 44.73 -12.46
C GLY A 218 10.81 46.05 -11.74
N LYS A 219 11.93 46.67 -12.12
CA LYS A 219 12.35 47.99 -11.61
C LYS A 219 11.88 49.11 -12.55
N THR A 220 11.03 50.00 -12.04
CA THR A 220 10.48 51.15 -12.79
C THR A 220 11.46 52.32 -12.90
N TYR A 221 11.34 53.07 -14.00
CA TYR A 221 12.08 54.31 -14.27
C TYR A 221 11.10 55.48 -14.55
N PRO A 222 11.55 56.75 -14.47
CA PRO A 222 10.70 57.90 -14.73
C PRO A 222 10.02 57.85 -16.10
N ALA A 223 8.71 58.17 -16.14
CA ALA A 223 7.86 58.08 -17.34
C ALA A 223 8.22 59.06 -18.49
N ASN A 224 9.30 59.83 -18.37
CA ASN A 224 9.87 60.67 -19.42
C ASN A 224 11.15 60.08 -20.04
N MET A 225 11.52 58.85 -19.69
CA MET A 225 12.63 58.08 -20.27
C MET A 225 12.12 56.97 -21.20
N THR A 226 12.96 56.50 -22.12
CA THR A 226 12.71 55.31 -22.96
C THR A 226 13.65 54.16 -22.60
N CYS A 227 13.31 52.93 -23.01
CA CYS A 227 14.14 51.75 -22.70
C CYS A 227 15.58 51.84 -23.25
N ASP A 228 15.79 52.52 -24.38
CA ASP A 228 17.13 52.74 -24.96
C ASP A 228 18.04 53.64 -24.09
N GLN A 229 17.49 54.25 -23.03
CA GLN A 229 18.18 55.12 -22.10
C GLN A 229 18.44 54.45 -20.73
N VAL A 230 18.09 53.17 -20.58
CA VAL A 230 18.10 52.43 -19.31
C VAL A 230 18.90 51.14 -19.45
N ASP A 231 19.97 51.00 -18.65
CA ASP A 231 20.71 49.73 -18.53
C ASP A 231 20.04 48.83 -17.47
N CYS A 232 19.38 47.77 -17.94
CA CYS A 232 18.73 46.76 -17.10
C CYS A 232 19.65 45.61 -16.66
N CYS A 233 20.87 45.51 -17.21
CA CYS A 233 21.86 44.47 -16.88
C CYS A 233 23.05 45.00 -16.07
N GLY A 234 23.09 46.31 -15.78
CA GLY A 234 24.04 46.91 -14.85
C GLY A 234 25.52 46.68 -15.20
N GLY A 235 25.88 46.78 -16.48
CA GLY A 235 27.27 46.75 -16.94
C GLY A 235 28.16 45.62 -16.39
N THR A 236 27.95 44.40 -16.88
CA THR A 236 28.77 43.17 -16.68
C THR A 236 28.67 42.45 -15.34
N THR A 237 28.57 41.11 -15.42
CA THR A 237 28.67 40.06 -14.38
C THR A 237 27.47 39.78 -13.43
N VAL A 238 26.84 38.61 -13.68
CA VAL A 238 26.28 37.62 -12.72
C VAL A 238 24.90 37.88 -12.03
N SER A 239 24.13 36.78 -11.97
CA SER A 239 22.92 36.47 -11.18
C SER A 239 21.53 36.83 -11.74
N CYS A 240 20.66 35.82 -11.75
CA CYS A 240 19.20 35.93 -11.75
C CYS A 240 18.71 35.16 -10.52
N GLU A 241 18.47 35.85 -9.40
CA GLU A 241 18.28 35.22 -8.07
C GLU A 241 16.85 34.69 -7.78
N ASP A 242 15.90 34.81 -8.73
CA ASP A 242 14.56 34.23 -8.58
C ASP A 242 14.57 32.73 -8.96
N GLY A 243 14.56 31.86 -7.95
CA GLY A 243 14.64 30.40 -8.12
C GLY A 243 13.42 29.74 -8.77
N ILE A 244 13.64 28.53 -9.33
CA ILE A 244 12.59 27.69 -9.93
C ILE A 244 12.05 26.76 -8.85
N GLY A 245 10.72 26.60 -8.74
CA GLY A 245 10.13 25.76 -7.69
C GLY A 245 8.82 25.04 -8.02
N VAL A 246 8.49 24.05 -7.18
CA VAL A 246 7.25 23.25 -7.16
C VAL A 246 6.70 23.17 -5.74
N GLY A 247 5.39 22.97 -5.59
CA GLY A 247 4.65 22.86 -4.32
C GLY A 247 3.83 24.09 -3.94
N GLU A 248 4.33 25.30 -4.23
CA GLU A 248 3.65 26.56 -3.87
C GLU A 248 2.69 27.03 -4.99
N ASN A 249 3.22 27.70 -6.03
CA ASN A 249 2.44 28.23 -7.15
C ASN A 249 2.38 27.27 -8.35
N LYS A 250 3.00 26.09 -8.24
CA LYS A 250 2.91 24.97 -9.17
C LYS A 250 2.64 23.73 -8.33
N PRO A 251 1.56 22.95 -8.57
CA PRO A 251 1.27 21.78 -7.74
C PRO A 251 2.39 20.75 -7.83
N PHE A 252 2.55 19.94 -6.78
CA PHE A 252 3.31 18.71 -6.86
C PHE A 252 2.59 17.72 -7.79
N ASP A 253 3.34 17.00 -8.61
CA ASP A 253 2.80 15.97 -9.51
C ASP A 253 2.84 14.60 -8.79
N PRO A 254 1.68 13.99 -8.47
CA PRO A 254 1.63 12.72 -7.73
C PRO A 254 2.42 11.58 -8.39
N ASN A 255 2.60 11.59 -9.71
CA ASN A 255 3.35 10.55 -10.42
C ASN A 255 4.86 10.55 -10.10
N ASN A 256 5.37 11.63 -9.48
CA ASN A 256 6.76 11.73 -9.03
C ASN A 256 6.93 11.36 -7.54
N ALA A 257 5.90 10.81 -6.91
CA ALA A 257 5.86 10.48 -5.49
C ALA A 257 5.70 8.96 -5.26
N THR A 258 6.39 8.42 -4.25
CA THR A 258 6.23 7.03 -3.80
C THR A 258 6.15 7.03 -2.28
N GLY A 259 5.12 6.40 -1.70
CA GLY A 259 4.82 6.46 -0.26
C GLY A 259 4.38 7.84 0.23
N LEU A 260 4.00 8.75 -0.68
CA LEU A 260 3.55 10.11 -0.40
C LEU A 260 2.20 10.41 -1.08
N GLY A 261 1.39 11.22 -0.41
CA GLY A 261 0.16 11.79 -0.95
C GLY A 261 0.14 13.32 -0.79
N LEU A 262 -0.91 13.95 -1.31
CA LEU A 262 -1.16 15.39 -1.11
C LEU A 262 -2.25 15.60 -0.06
N ASN A 263 -2.01 16.52 0.88
CA ASN A 263 -3.03 16.95 1.82
C ASN A 263 -4.01 17.95 1.18
N GLY A 264 -5.07 18.34 1.89
CA GLY A 264 -6.08 19.29 1.39
C GLY A 264 -5.58 20.72 1.10
N GLY A 265 -4.31 21.03 1.38
CA GLY A 265 -3.62 22.26 0.97
C GLY A 265 -2.58 22.05 -0.13
N GLY A 266 -2.55 20.88 -0.78
CA GLY A 266 -1.64 20.57 -1.88
C GLY A 266 -0.20 20.23 -1.47
N ALA A 267 0.10 20.13 -0.17
CA ALA A 267 1.45 19.80 0.32
C ALA A 267 1.66 18.29 0.49
N LEU A 268 2.89 17.83 0.26
CA LEU A 268 3.30 16.42 0.38
C LEU A 268 3.26 15.96 1.84
N ILE A 269 2.68 14.79 2.06
CA ILE A 269 2.62 14.06 3.33
C ILE A 269 2.91 12.57 3.09
N LEU A 270 3.29 11.84 4.14
CA LEU A 270 3.39 10.37 4.07
C LEU A 270 2.00 9.74 3.84
N ASP A 271 1.90 8.84 2.86
CA ASP A 271 0.68 8.08 2.58
C ASP A 271 0.99 6.61 2.27
N SER A 272 0.55 5.71 3.14
CA SER A 272 0.73 4.26 2.98
C SER A 272 -0.04 3.67 1.78
N ASN A 273 -1.02 4.38 1.23
CA ASN A 273 -1.82 3.91 0.08
C ASN A 273 -1.10 4.12 -1.26
N THR A 274 0.05 4.78 -1.26
CA THR A 274 0.93 4.99 -2.44
C THR A 274 2.24 4.20 -2.30
N LEU A 275 2.24 3.15 -1.47
CA LEU A 275 3.29 2.15 -1.47
C LEU A 275 3.15 1.29 -2.73
N GLU A 276 4.20 1.24 -3.53
CA GLU A 276 4.30 0.35 -4.69
C GLU A 276 5.39 -0.72 -4.41
N ASP A 277 5.53 -1.69 -5.32
CA ASP A 277 6.66 -2.65 -5.36
C ASP A 277 6.90 -3.49 -4.08
N LEU A 278 5.83 -3.97 -3.42
CA LEU A 278 6.00 -5.04 -2.43
C LEU A 278 6.17 -6.39 -3.12
N LEU A 279 7.07 -7.21 -2.56
CA LEU A 279 7.32 -8.58 -3.02
C LEU A 279 7.00 -9.57 -1.91
N LEU A 280 6.52 -10.77 -2.27
CA LEU A 280 6.31 -11.85 -1.31
C LEU A 280 7.52 -12.80 -1.28
N TYR A 281 8.11 -12.98 -0.10
CA TYR A 281 9.22 -13.93 0.10
C TYR A 281 8.81 -15.14 0.93
N VAL A 282 8.81 -16.34 0.32
CA VAL A 282 8.34 -17.60 0.95
C VAL A 282 9.50 -18.59 1.16
N ALA A 283 9.79 -18.91 2.42
CA ALA A 283 10.78 -19.92 2.81
C ALA A 283 10.26 -21.37 2.69
N ASN A 284 10.88 -22.14 1.81
CA ASN A 284 10.59 -23.54 1.50
C ASN A 284 11.47 -24.46 2.35
N SER A 285 11.12 -24.62 3.62
CA SER A 285 11.98 -25.21 4.66
C SER A 285 12.74 -26.50 4.28
N PRO A 286 12.11 -27.57 3.73
CA PRO A 286 12.80 -28.83 3.45
C PRO A 286 13.75 -28.76 2.24
N GLN A 287 13.56 -27.78 1.35
CA GLN A 287 14.39 -27.59 0.16
C GLN A 287 15.57 -26.63 0.39
N ASN A 288 15.62 -25.97 1.55
CA ASN A 288 16.58 -24.89 1.84
C ASN A 288 16.53 -23.76 0.81
N THR A 289 15.35 -23.43 0.28
CA THR A 289 15.17 -22.33 -0.67
C THR A 289 14.21 -21.26 -0.15
N VAL A 290 14.25 -20.08 -0.77
CA VAL A 290 13.24 -19.02 -0.62
C VAL A 290 12.78 -18.59 -2.01
N SER A 291 11.47 -18.57 -2.22
CA SER A 291 10.81 -18.04 -3.41
C SER A 291 10.56 -16.53 -3.28
N LYS A 292 10.80 -15.76 -4.34
CA LYS A 292 10.49 -14.32 -4.49
C LYS A 292 9.37 -14.19 -5.51
N PHE A 293 8.22 -13.66 -5.11
CA PHE A 293 7.07 -13.43 -6.00
C PHE A 293 6.77 -11.95 -6.12
N ASP A 294 6.38 -11.54 -7.32
CA ASP A 294 5.70 -10.28 -7.60
C ASP A 294 4.26 -10.34 -7.05
N THR A 295 3.85 -9.38 -6.19
CA THR A 295 2.53 -9.45 -5.55
C THR A 295 1.37 -9.02 -6.44
N VAL A 296 1.63 -8.37 -7.57
CA VAL A 296 0.60 -7.89 -8.50
C VAL A 296 0.21 -8.99 -9.49
N THR A 297 1.22 -9.60 -10.12
CA THR A 297 1.11 -10.60 -11.19
C THR A 297 1.14 -12.04 -10.68
N GLY A 298 1.72 -12.30 -9.50
CA GLY A 298 1.92 -13.65 -8.96
C GLY A 298 3.09 -14.43 -9.55
N LYS A 299 3.88 -13.85 -10.47
CA LYS A 299 5.05 -14.52 -11.04
C LYS A 299 6.11 -14.80 -9.98
N GLU A 300 6.68 -16.01 -10.00
CA GLU A 300 7.89 -16.29 -9.22
C GLU A 300 9.10 -15.72 -9.97
N LEU A 301 9.65 -14.61 -9.46
CA LEU A 301 10.78 -13.90 -10.07
C LEU A 301 12.11 -14.64 -9.89
N GLY A 302 12.22 -15.45 -8.85
CA GLY A 302 13.43 -16.20 -8.51
C GLY A 302 13.24 -17.10 -7.30
N ARG A 303 14.02 -18.19 -7.22
CA ARG A 303 14.02 -19.12 -6.09
C ARG A 303 15.45 -19.44 -5.70
N TYR A 304 15.84 -18.98 -4.51
CA TYR A 304 17.23 -18.86 -4.09
C TYR A 304 17.60 -19.98 -3.13
N ALA A 305 18.75 -20.64 -3.35
CA ALA A 305 19.30 -21.60 -2.39
C ALA A 305 19.97 -20.87 -1.21
N VAL A 306 19.43 -21.07 0.01
CA VAL A 306 19.84 -20.37 1.23
C VAL A 306 20.34 -21.34 2.32
N CYS A 307 20.57 -20.82 3.53
CA CYS A 307 20.99 -21.61 4.69
C CYS A 307 19.97 -22.68 5.13
N SER A 308 20.38 -23.57 6.04
CA SER A 308 19.62 -24.78 6.35
C SER A 308 18.32 -24.50 7.10
N ASN A 309 17.22 -25.04 6.56
CA ASN A 309 15.89 -25.05 7.19
C ASN A 309 15.32 -23.63 7.41
N PRO A 310 15.21 -22.79 6.36
CA PRO A 310 14.79 -21.38 6.44
C PRO A 310 13.33 -21.26 6.90
N SER A 311 12.95 -20.20 7.63
CA SER A 311 11.58 -20.08 8.17
C SER A 311 11.06 -18.71 8.61
N ARG A 312 11.93 -17.74 8.87
CA ARG A 312 11.50 -16.36 9.10
C ARG A 312 12.00 -15.54 7.96
N THR A 313 11.15 -14.69 7.44
CA THR A 313 11.52 -13.66 6.49
C THR A 313 11.12 -12.31 7.08
N SER A 314 11.97 -11.31 6.85
CA SER A 314 11.67 -9.90 7.06
C SER A 314 12.25 -9.16 5.87
N VAL A 315 11.44 -8.41 5.15
CA VAL A 315 11.93 -7.56 4.06
C VAL A 315 12.46 -6.25 4.66
N ASP A 316 13.56 -5.73 4.12
CA ASP A 316 14.20 -4.49 4.55
C ASP A 316 13.79 -3.28 3.66
N LEU A 317 14.23 -2.07 3.99
CA LEU A 317 13.83 -0.85 3.26
C LEU A 317 14.30 -0.85 1.79
N ASN A 318 15.27 -1.69 1.43
CA ASN A 318 15.77 -1.85 0.06
C ASN A 318 15.10 -3.06 -0.63
N ASN A 319 13.91 -3.47 -0.18
CA ASN A 319 13.17 -4.66 -0.62
C ASN A 319 13.94 -6.00 -0.46
N ALA A 320 15.09 -6.02 0.21
CA ALA A 320 15.89 -7.23 0.34
C ALA A 320 15.37 -8.11 1.49
N CYS A 321 15.35 -9.43 1.29
CA CYS A 321 14.78 -10.36 2.25
C CYS A 321 15.82 -10.96 3.20
N TRP A 322 15.61 -10.75 4.50
CA TRP A 322 16.40 -11.33 5.58
C TRP A 322 15.78 -12.63 6.10
N VAL A 323 16.55 -13.71 6.08
CA VAL A 323 16.07 -15.08 6.28
C VAL A 323 16.69 -15.74 7.51
N GLY A 324 15.86 -16.16 8.46
CA GLY A 324 16.27 -16.91 9.65
C GLY A 324 16.26 -18.43 9.44
N CYS A 325 17.43 -19.08 9.60
CA CYS A 325 17.62 -20.52 9.39
C CYS A 325 17.69 -21.33 10.70
N ARG A 326 17.01 -22.48 10.73
CA ARG A 326 16.66 -23.20 11.97
C ARG A 326 17.61 -24.32 12.36
N SER A 327 18.71 -24.54 11.63
CA SER A 327 19.50 -25.77 11.80
C SER A 327 21.00 -25.62 11.62
N ASP A 328 21.53 -24.42 11.35
CA ASP A 328 22.95 -24.19 11.11
C ASP A 328 23.53 -22.89 11.69
N GLY A 329 22.75 -22.13 12.48
CA GLY A 329 23.19 -20.88 13.11
C GLY A 329 23.44 -19.72 12.13
N LYS A 330 23.01 -19.86 10.87
CA LYS A 330 23.18 -18.83 9.84
C LYS A 330 21.91 -18.01 9.62
N VAL A 331 22.08 -16.90 8.92
CA VAL A 331 21.03 -16.10 8.30
C VAL A 331 21.42 -15.79 6.87
N ALA A 332 20.46 -15.61 5.98
CA ALA A 332 20.70 -15.18 4.61
C ALA A 332 20.07 -13.80 4.34
N LYS A 333 20.65 -13.06 3.40
CA LYS A 333 20.08 -11.87 2.78
C LYS A 333 19.91 -12.18 1.28
N ILE A 334 18.72 -11.99 0.75
CA ILE A 334 18.43 -12.04 -0.68
C ILE A 334 18.27 -10.60 -1.14
N ILE A 335 19.21 -10.11 -1.94
CA ILE A 335 19.25 -8.74 -2.45
C ILE A 335 18.11 -8.57 -3.49
N HIS A 336 17.51 -7.39 -3.53
CA HIS A 336 16.37 -7.11 -4.41
C HIS A 336 16.81 -6.80 -5.84
N GLU A 337 17.67 -5.79 -5.98
CA GLU A 337 18.20 -5.25 -7.24
C GLU A 337 19.46 -6.01 -7.67
N GLU A 338 19.55 -6.40 -8.94
CA GLU A 338 20.77 -7.03 -9.48
C GLU A 338 21.99 -6.09 -9.39
N THR A 339 21.78 -4.77 -9.46
CA THR A 339 22.87 -3.76 -9.34
C THR A 339 23.48 -3.66 -7.95
N ASP A 340 22.76 -4.11 -6.91
CA ASP A 340 23.22 -4.11 -5.52
C ASP A 340 23.88 -5.46 -5.14
N CYS A 341 23.83 -6.45 -6.02
CA CYS A 341 24.40 -7.77 -5.81
C CYS A 341 25.94 -7.76 -5.88
N ILE A 342 26.57 -8.78 -5.29
CA ILE A 342 28.02 -8.83 -5.15
C ILE A 342 28.57 -9.77 -6.22
N ASP A 343 29.13 -9.20 -7.31
CA ASP A 343 29.99 -9.94 -8.26
C ASP A 343 31.15 -10.57 -7.48
N ALA A 344 30.96 -11.82 -7.07
CA ALA A 344 31.79 -12.53 -6.11
C ALA A 344 32.91 -13.27 -6.83
N ASN A 345 32.73 -13.56 -8.12
CA ASN A 345 33.73 -14.19 -8.97
C ASN A 345 34.52 -13.20 -9.85
N THR A 346 34.13 -11.92 -9.84
CA THR A 346 34.77 -10.78 -10.51
C THR A 346 34.79 -10.85 -12.04
N ASN A 347 33.72 -11.39 -12.64
CA ASN A 347 33.61 -11.53 -14.10
C ASN A 347 32.92 -10.35 -14.80
N GLY A 348 32.25 -9.46 -14.05
CA GLY A 348 31.51 -8.31 -14.57
C GLY A 348 30.04 -8.59 -14.95
N ILE A 349 29.49 -9.74 -14.57
CA ILE A 349 28.11 -10.19 -14.77
C ILE A 349 27.59 -10.69 -13.42
N ILE A 350 26.35 -10.37 -13.07
CA ILE A 350 25.72 -10.87 -11.84
C ILE A 350 25.03 -12.21 -12.13
N GLU A 351 25.54 -13.29 -11.53
CA GLU A 351 24.91 -14.60 -11.58
C GLU A 351 23.91 -14.79 -10.43
N THR A 352 22.60 -14.77 -10.76
CA THR A 352 21.53 -14.98 -9.78
C THR A 352 20.40 -15.87 -10.31
N SER A 353 19.73 -16.58 -9.40
CA SER A 353 18.58 -17.45 -9.68
C SER A 353 17.36 -16.61 -10.08
N LYS A 354 16.90 -16.76 -11.33
CA LYS A 354 15.76 -16.03 -11.89
C LYS A 354 15.00 -16.86 -12.91
N ASP A 355 13.77 -16.43 -13.20
CA ASP A 355 12.95 -16.99 -14.27
C ASP A 355 13.62 -16.71 -15.63
N LEU A 356 14.25 -17.74 -16.23
CA LEU A 356 15.02 -17.59 -17.46
C LEU A 356 14.16 -17.71 -18.71
N ASN A 357 12.95 -18.28 -18.58
CA ASN A 357 12.03 -18.53 -19.67
C ASN A 357 10.78 -17.61 -19.67
N ASN A 358 10.58 -16.86 -18.57
CA ASN A 358 9.48 -15.92 -18.29
C ASN A 358 8.09 -16.58 -18.13
N ASP A 359 8.03 -17.87 -17.79
CA ASP A 359 6.79 -18.64 -17.55
C ASP A 359 6.18 -18.43 -16.16
N GLY A 360 6.92 -17.80 -15.24
CA GLY A 360 6.51 -17.50 -13.87
C GLY A 360 6.71 -18.61 -12.84
N ILE A 361 7.41 -19.71 -13.19
CA ILE A 361 7.62 -20.90 -12.36
C ILE A 361 9.10 -21.26 -12.32
N ILE A 362 9.75 -21.14 -11.15
CA ILE A 362 11.18 -21.46 -11.07
C ILE A 362 11.42 -22.98 -11.02
N SER A 363 11.97 -23.51 -12.11
CA SER A 363 12.36 -24.91 -12.24
C SER A 363 13.69 -25.18 -11.53
N GLY A 364 14.02 -26.47 -11.32
CA GLY A 364 15.29 -26.87 -10.70
C GLY A 364 16.55 -26.53 -11.52
N ALA A 365 16.42 -26.12 -12.78
CA ALA A 365 17.53 -25.69 -13.63
C ALA A 365 17.84 -24.18 -13.50
N GLU A 366 16.91 -23.41 -12.94
CA GLU A 366 16.98 -21.95 -12.75
C GLU A 366 17.39 -21.55 -11.33
N ILE A 367 17.54 -22.54 -10.45
CA ILE A 367 18.04 -22.38 -9.07
C ILE A 367 19.55 -22.61 -9.09
N LEU A 368 20.32 -21.56 -8.78
CA LEU A 368 21.77 -21.69 -8.62
C LEU A 368 22.11 -22.51 -7.36
N PRO A 369 23.22 -23.27 -7.37
CA PRO A 369 23.71 -23.96 -6.18
C PRO A 369 23.92 -23.05 -4.97
N PHE A 370 23.77 -23.62 -3.76
CA PHE A 370 24.02 -22.88 -2.53
C PHE A 370 25.44 -22.32 -2.49
N GLY A 371 25.55 -21.00 -2.31
CA GLY A 371 26.83 -20.29 -2.24
C GLY A 371 27.44 -19.89 -3.59
N THR A 372 26.70 -20.02 -4.70
CA THR A 372 27.10 -19.50 -6.03
C THR A 372 26.13 -18.46 -6.59
N ASP A 373 25.17 -17.98 -5.80
CA ASP A 373 24.21 -16.95 -6.20
C ASP A 373 24.66 -15.60 -5.61
N GLU A 374 24.95 -14.65 -6.48
CA GLU A 374 25.62 -13.39 -6.15
C GLU A 374 24.68 -12.36 -5.52
N CYS A 375 23.38 -12.59 -5.61
CA CYS A 375 22.37 -11.85 -4.87
C CYS A 375 22.05 -12.49 -3.49
N VAL A 376 22.70 -13.60 -3.11
CA VAL A 376 22.44 -14.31 -1.84
C VAL A 376 23.66 -14.26 -0.92
N VAL A 377 23.61 -13.38 0.08
CA VAL A 377 24.67 -13.26 1.08
C VAL A 377 24.32 -14.07 2.33
N VAL A 378 25.20 -14.97 2.77
CA VAL A 378 24.95 -15.85 3.93
C VAL A 378 25.92 -15.55 5.06
N PHE A 379 25.37 -15.16 6.22
CA PHE A 379 26.14 -14.80 7.41
C PHE A 379 26.03 -15.88 8.48
N ASN A 380 27.17 -16.34 9.02
CA ASN A 380 27.18 -17.17 10.22
C ASN A 380 27.22 -16.26 11.46
N ILE A 381 26.07 -16.08 12.09
CA ILE A 381 25.93 -15.25 13.29
C ILE A 381 26.12 -16.05 14.59
N GLY A 382 26.34 -17.36 14.47
CA GLY A 382 26.36 -18.34 15.56
C GLY A 382 24.97 -18.56 16.15
N GLY A 383 24.66 -19.81 16.52
CA GLY A 383 23.35 -20.22 17.02
C GLY A 383 23.06 -21.67 16.65
N ALA A 384 21.81 -22.09 16.82
CA ALA A 384 21.34 -23.42 16.42
C ALA A 384 19.92 -23.41 15.85
N ALA A 385 19.08 -22.44 16.22
CA ALA A 385 17.67 -22.40 15.83
C ALA A 385 17.15 -20.95 15.79
N ILE A 386 17.51 -20.22 14.72
CA ILE A 386 16.99 -18.87 14.47
C ILE A 386 15.48 -18.97 14.19
N ARG A 387 14.69 -18.32 15.04
CA ARG A 387 13.22 -18.42 15.08
C ARG A 387 12.50 -17.08 15.13
N ALA A 388 13.23 -15.97 15.21
CA ALA A 388 12.69 -14.63 15.12
C ALA A 388 13.53 -13.82 14.12
N ALA A 389 12.86 -12.97 13.33
CA ALA A 389 13.47 -11.99 12.44
C ALA A 389 12.60 -10.72 12.41
N GLY A 390 13.24 -9.58 12.20
CA GLY A 390 12.62 -8.28 11.94
C GLY A 390 13.69 -7.26 11.55
N VAL A 391 13.30 -6.11 11.02
CA VAL A 391 14.21 -5.02 10.64
C VAL A 391 13.79 -3.75 11.39
N ASP A 392 14.76 -3.00 11.92
CA ASP A 392 14.51 -1.71 12.59
C ASP A 392 14.58 -0.52 11.62
N SER A 393 14.20 0.67 12.09
CA SER A 393 14.18 1.89 11.29
C SER A 393 15.56 2.45 10.91
N ALA A 394 16.66 1.86 11.40
CA ALA A 394 18.01 2.10 10.89
C ALA A 394 18.43 1.08 9.81
N ASN A 395 17.43 0.39 9.23
CA ASN A 395 17.57 -0.71 8.27
C ASN A 395 18.48 -1.84 8.79
N ARG A 396 18.47 -2.10 10.11
CA ARG A 396 19.26 -3.19 10.72
C ARG A 396 18.40 -4.42 10.99
N PRO A 397 18.78 -5.60 10.47
CA PRO A 397 18.10 -6.85 10.79
C PRO A 397 18.43 -7.31 12.22
N TRP A 398 17.39 -7.76 12.91
CA TRP A 398 17.41 -8.39 14.22
C TRP A 398 16.99 -9.85 14.11
N PHE A 399 17.78 -10.75 14.70
CA PHE A 399 17.50 -12.19 14.72
C PHE A 399 17.47 -12.75 16.13
N GLY A 400 16.55 -13.66 16.40
CA GLY A 400 16.43 -14.34 17.69
C GLY A 400 16.60 -15.85 17.60
N ASP A 401 17.45 -16.41 18.47
CA ASP A 401 17.70 -17.85 18.57
C ASP A 401 16.92 -18.49 19.73
N SER A 402 16.14 -19.51 19.40
CA SER A 402 15.25 -20.22 20.34
C SER A 402 15.96 -21.21 21.27
N SER A 403 17.17 -21.67 20.92
CA SER A 403 17.96 -22.60 21.73
C SER A 403 18.78 -21.87 22.80
N TYR A 404 19.30 -20.68 22.46
CA TYR A 404 20.19 -19.89 23.31
C TYR A 404 19.51 -18.67 23.96
N SER A 405 18.27 -18.35 23.58
CA SER A 405 17.47 -17.24 24.12
C SER A 405 18.18 -15.88 24.05
N TRP A 406 18.64 -15.48 22.86
CA TRP A 406 19.16 -14.12 22.61
C TRP A 406 18.48 -13.48 21.40
N LEU A 407 18.60 -12.15 21.32
CA LEU A 407 18.49 -11.38 20.07
C LEU A 407 19.88 -10.87 19.67
N LYS A 408 20.13 -10.78 18.37
CA LYS A 408 21.31 -10.11 17.79
C LYS A 408 20.89 -9.12 16.72
N ARG A 409 21.50 -7.92 16.74
CA ARG A 409 21.46 -6.98 15.62
C ARG A 409 22.68 -7.22 14.74
N ILE A 410 22.46 -7.31 13.43
CA ILE A 410 23.49 -7.65 12.45
C ILE A 410 23.71 -6.45 11.51
N HIS A 411 24.97 -6.16 11.20
CA HIS A 411 25.32 -5.14 10.22
C HIS A 411 24.94 -5.63 8.80
N PRO A 412 24.14 -4.88 8.02
CA PRO A 412 23.45 -5.40 6.83
C PRO A 412 24.39 -5.76 5.66
N THR A 413 25.58 -5.17 5.59
CA THR A 413 26.60 -5.48 4.57
C THR A 413 27.62 -6.53 5.01
N THR A 414 28.20 -6.38 6.21
CA THR A 414 29.35 -7.17 6.67
C THR A 414 28.97 -8.44 7.46
N GLY A 415 27.71 -8.56 7.90
CA GLY A 415 27.28 -9.66 8.78
C GLY A 415 27.81 -9.57 10.22
N ALA A 416 28.52 -8.50 10.58
CA ALA A 416 29.05 -8.33 11.92
C ALA A 416 27.91 -8.23 12.95
N VAL A 417 28.06 -8.92 14.08
CA VAL A 417 27.11 -8.81 15.21
C VAL A 417 27.39 -7.48 15.91
N GLU A 418 26.51 -6.49 15.71
CA GLU A 418 26.63 -5.16 16.32
C GLU A 418 26.19 -5.17 17.79
N GLN A 419 25.20 -5.99 18.14
CA GLN A 419 24.63 -6.07 19.48
C GLN A 419 24.14 -7.49 19.76
N THR A 420 24.25 -7.95 21.01
CA THR A 420 23.60 -9.16 21.52
C THR A 420 22.84 -8.82 22.80
N ILE A 421 21.55 -9.17 22.86
CA ILE A 421 20.71 -9.00 24.05
C ILE A 421 20.28 -10.38 24.51
N GLN A 422 20.63 -10.76 25.74
CA GLN A 422 20.18 -12.02 26.32
C GLN A 422 18.72 -11.87 26.75
N LEU A 423 17.84 -12.70 26.19
CA LEU A 423 16.45 -12.77 26.60
C LEU A 423 16.31 -13.65 27.84
N THR A 424 15.27 -13.39 28.61
CA THR A 424 14.90 -14.28 29.72
C THR A 424 14.52 -15.66 29.20
N THR A 425 13.86 -15.75 28.04
CA THR A 425 13.29 -17.00 27.49
C THR A 425 13.22 -17.04 25.96
N ALA A 426 13.05 -18.24 25.39
CA ALA A 426 13.21 -18.53 23.97
C ALA A 426 12.30 -17.68 23.02
N PRO A 427 12.85 -16.96 22.03
CA PRO A 427 12.10 -16.23 21.00
C PRO A 427 11.48 -17.18 19.96
N TYR A 428 10.33 -16.80 19.39
CA TYR A 428 9.61 -17.60 18.40
C TYR A 428 8.97 -16.82 17.23
N GLY A 429 8.73 -15.54 17.45
CA GLY A 429 8.36 -14.51 16.47
C GLY A 429 8.76 -13.15 17.03
N LEU A 430 8.94 -12.16 16.16
CA LEU A 430 9.39 -10.82 16.53
C LEU A 430 8.66 -9.79 15.66
N ALA A 431 8.28 -8.68 16.27
CA ALA A 431 7.85 -7.46 15.60
C ALA A 431 8.48 -6.25 16.32
N ILE A 432 8.71 -5.16 15.61
CA ILE A 432 9.26 -3.91 16.16
C ILE A 432 8.14 -2.86 16.08
N ASP A 433 8.04 -1.96 17.05
CA ASP A 433 7.08 -0.85 17.00
C ASP A 433 7.73 0.48 16.53
N SER A 434 6.90 1.49 16.26
CA SER A 434 7.31 2.83 15.81
C SER A 434 8.25 3.58 16.78
N THR A 435 8.51 3.04 17.99
CA THR A 435 9.47 3.59 18.96
C THR A 435 10.79 2.82 19.00
N GLY A 436 10.96 1.81 18.13
CA GLY A 436 12.13 0.95 18.09
C GLY A 436 12.16 -0.13 19.18
N ILE A 437 11.06 -0.32 19.92
CA ILE A 437 10.96 -1.38 20.93
C ILE A 437 10.64 -2.70 20.23
N ILE A 438 11.39 -3.74 20.60
CA ILE A 438 11.29 -5.06 20.01
C ILE A 438 10.35 -5.92 20.86
N TRP A 439 9.28 -6.41 20.26
CA TRP A 439 8.33 -7.32 20.87
C TRP A 439 8.56 -8.74 20.39
N VAL A 440 8.56 -9.70 21.31
CA VAL A 440 8.89 -11.10 21.01
C VAL A 440 7.82 -12.04 21.57
N SER A 441 7.22 -12.86 20.70
CA SER A 441 6.42 -14.00 21.14
C SER A 441 7.35 -15.11 21.64
N SER A 442 7.24 -15.47 22.92
CA SER A 442 7.97 -16.60 23.50
C SER A 442 7.00 -17.77 23.66
N ARG A 443 6.91 -18.60 22.62
CA ARG A 443 5.91 -19.67 22.48
C ARG A 443 5.95 -20.69 23.63
N ALA A 444 7.04 -21.46 23.70
CA ALA A 444 7.32 -22.39 24.81
C ALA A 444 7.50 -21.69 26.17
N GLY A 445 7.58 -20.36 26.15
CA GLY A 445 7.61 -19.53 27.34
C GLY A 445 6.25 -19.09 27.87
N TYR A 446 5.19 -19.16 27.06
CA TYR A 446 3.87 -18.63 27.40
C TYR A 446 3.89 -17.14 27.80
N ARG A 447 4.76 -16.34 27.19
CA ARG A 447 4.92 -14.91 27.50
C ARG A 447 5.24 -14.05 26.27
N LEU A 448 4.83 -12.78 26.36
CA LEU A 448 5.24 -11.72 25.45
C LEU A 448 6.43 -11.01 26.10
N LEU A 449 7.55 -10.86 25.40
CA LEU A 449 8.67 -10.05 25.88
C LEU A 449 8.63 -8.67 25.22
N ARG A 450 8.94 -7.64 26.01
CA ARG A 450 9.28 -6.29 25.56
C ARG A 450 10.79 -6.12 25.73
N VAL A 451 11.49 -5.78 24.67
CA VAL A 451 12.94 -5.58 24.66
C VAL A 451 13.24 -4.17 24.18
N ASP A 452 13.88 -3.40 25.05
CA ASP A 452 14.41 -2.08 24.70
C ASP A 452 15.85 -2.26 24.22
N PRO A 453 16.16 -2.05 22.92
CA PRO A 453 17.51 -2.23 22.41
C PRO A 453 18.49 -1.14 22.85
N ALA A 454 18.02 0.06 23.22
CA ALA A 454 18.89 1.15 23.67
C ALA A 454 19.44 0.88 25.09
N THR A 455 18.62 0.29 25.97
CA THR A 455 19.04 -0.07 27.34
C THR A 455 19.37 -1.56 27.52
N SER A 456 19.11 -2.39 26.50
CA SER A 456 19.12 -3.87 26.58
C SER A 456 18.18 -4.44 27.67
N THR A 457 17.17 -3.68 28.09
CA THR A 457 16.21 -4.10 29.13
C THR A 457 15.17 -5.06 28.56
N VAL A 458 14.97 -6.20 29.22
CA VAL A 458 13.96 -7.21 28.87
C VAL A 458 12.90 -7.29 29.97
N THR A 459 11.64 -7.01 29.64
CA THR A 459 10.48 -7.26 30.54
C THR A 459 9.54 -8.28 29.93
N SER A 460 8.83 -9.02 30.77
CA SER A 460 7.90 -10.08 30.34
C SER A 460 6.47 -9.79 30.78
N HIS A 461 5.53 -10.01 29.87
CA HIS A 461 4.10 -9.77 30.04
C HIS A 461 3.33 -11.06 29.74
N THR A 462 2.29 -11.36 30.53
CA THR A 462 1.40 -12.50 30.32
C THR A 462 -0.06 -12.07 30.49
N PRO A 463 -1.00 -12.64 29.71
CA PRO A 463 -2.41 -12.33 29.88
C PRO A 463 -2.92 -12.84 31.24
N PRO A 464 -3.53 -11.99 32.10
CA PRO A 464 -3.91 -12.36 33.46
C PRO A 464 -4.86 -13.56 33.56
N SER A 465 -5.68 -13.79 32.54
CA SER A 465 -6.64 -14.88 32.48
C SER A 465 -6.05 -16.23 32.04
N ASN A 466 -4.84 -16.26 31.46
CA ASN A 466 -4.23 -17.46 30.88
C ASN A 466 -2.69 -17.51 31.06
N PRO A 467 -2.13 -17.23 32.27
CA PRO A 467 -0.71 -16.96 32.45
C PRO A 467 0.22 -18.16 32.17
N THR A 468 -0.30 -19.39 32.15
CA THR A 468 0.49 -20.62 31.92
C THR A 468 0.26 -21.25 30.55
N ASN A 469 -0.72 -20.79 29.76
CA ASN A 469 -1.18 -21.47 28.53
C ASN A 469 -1.25 -20.55 27.30
N TYR A 470 -0.66 -19.36 27.36
CA TYR A 470 -0.76 -18.31 26.33
C TYR A 470 -0.26 -18.75 24.93
N ASP A 471 0.71 -19.66 24.85
CA ASP A 471 1.33 -20.23 23.62
C ASP A 471 1.37 -19.30 22.38
N PRO A 472 1.99 -18.10 22.48
CA PRO A 472 1.96 -17.11 21.40
C PRO A 472 2.85 -17.56 20.22
N TYR A 473 2.25 -17.67 19.03
CA TYR A 473 2.91 -18.09 17.80
C TYR A 473 3.39 -16.87 16.99
N GLY A 474 2.51 -16.30 16.17
CA GLY A 474 2.77 -15.11 15.36
C GLY A 474 2.66 -13.85 16.19
N ILE A 475 3.25 -12.77 15.71
CA ILE A 475 3.22 -11.45 16.34
C ILE A 475 3.18 -10.35 15.27
N ALA A 476 2.39 -9.31 15.52
CA ALA A 476 2.31 -8.10 14.71
C ALA A 476 2.07 -6.88 15.61
N ILE A 477 2.35 -5.68 15.09
CA ILE A 477 1.96 -4.41 15.71
C ILE A 477 0.87 -3.79 14.83
N ASP A 478 -0.24 -3.34 15.42
CA ASP A 478 -1.27 -2.58 14.69
C ASP A 478 -0.91 -1.09 14.59
N LYS A 479 -1.65 -0.36 13.75
CA LYS A 479 -1.49 1.10 13.57
C LYS A 479 -1.67 1.93 14.85
N PHE A 480 -2.26 1.37 15.89
CA PHE A 480 -2.46 2.00 17.19
C PHE A 480 -1.34 1.67 18.20
N GLY A 481 -0.27 1.03 17.74
CA GLY A 481 0.88 0.62 18.53
C GLY A 481 0.57 -0.54 19.48
N LYS A 482 -0.42 -1.39 19.17
CA LYS A 482 -0.82 -2.52 20.04
C LYS A 482 -0.24 -3.82 19.51
N VAL A 483 0.18 -4.67 20.44
CA VAL A 483 0.89 -5.91 20.13
C VAL A 483 -0.12 -7.04 20.00
N TRP A 484 -0.23 -7.64 18.82
CA TRP A 484 -1.14 -8.74 18.54
C TRP A 484 -0.40 -10.06 18.44
N THR A 485 -1.00 -11.14 18.97
CA THR A 485 -0.46 -12.50 18.87
C THR A 485 -1.54 -13.55 18.68
N GLY A 486 -1.22 -14.61 17.93
CA GLY A 486 -2.05 -15.81 17.83
C GLY A 486 -1.69 -16.82 18.92
N ALA A 487 -2.60 -17.09 19.86
CA ALA A 487 -2.42 -18.05 20.94
C ALA A 487 -2.90 -19.45 20.50
N THR A 488 -1.96 -20.27 20.02
CA THR A 488 -2.24 -21.52 19.31
C THR A 488 -3.07 -22.52 20.11
N TYR A 489 -2.87 -22.67 21.44
CA TYR A 489 -3.65 -23.61 22.26
C TYR A 489 -4.93 -23.04 22.87
N LEU A 490 -5.22 -21.75 22.67
CA LEU A 490 -6.39 -21.09 23.26
C LEU A 490 -7.47 -20.72 22.24
N ASN A 491 -7.21 -20.90 20.94
CA ASN A 491 -8.05 -20.43 19.84
C ASN A 491 -8.44 -18.95 20.03
N LYS A 492 -7.42 -18.11 20.24
CA LYS A 492 -7.58 -16.67 20.50
C LYS A 492 -6.51 -15.83 19.82
N ALA A 493 -6.93 -14.68 19.32
CA ALA A 493 -6.06 -13.53 19.18
C ALA A 493 -5.95 -12.83 20.55
N PHE A 494 -4.74 -12.48 20.97
CA PHE A 494 -4.53 -11.58 22.12
C PHE A 494 -3.96 -10.25 21.64
N ARG A 495 -4.45 -9.15 22.23
CA ARG A 495 -3.90 -7.81 22.09
C ARG A 495 -3.34 -7.35 23.43
N TYR A 496 -2.10 -6.86 23.43
CA TYR A 496 -1.50 -6.15 24.56
C TYR A 496 -1.37 -4.65 24.23
N ASP A 497 -1.73 -3.81 25.19
CA ASP A 497 -1.62 -2.36 25.08
C ASP A 497 -0.43 -1.85 25.91
N PRO A 498 0.70 -1.47 25.27
CA PRO A 498 1.90 -1.05 26.00
C PRO A 498 1.73 0.27 26.76
N ALA A 499 0.80 1.14 26.34
CA ALA A 499 0.57 2.43 26.98
C ALA A 499 -0.20 2.31 28.31
N THR A 500 -1.12 1.34 28.40
CA THR A 500 -1.95 1.11 29.59
C THR A 500 -1.61 -0.16 30.36
N SER A 501 -0.71 -0.99 29.83
CA SER A 501 -0.38 -2.33 30.34
C SER A 501 -1.59 -3.27 30.46
N THR A 502 -2.57 -3.13 29.55
CA THR A 502 -3.82 -3.92 29.56
C THR A 502 -3.83 -4.99 28.47
N TRP A 503 -4.67 -6.01 28.67
CA TRP A 503 -4.85 -7.13 27.76
C TRP A 503 -6.30 -7.23 27.28
N ALA A 504 -6.47 -7.58 26.00
CA ALA A 504 -7.73 -8.01 25.43
C ALA A 504 -7.54 -9.32 24.63
N SER A 505 -8.63 -10.01 24.30
CA SER A 505 -8.59 -11.19 23.43
C SER A 505 -9.85 -11.35 22.61
N VAL A 506 -9.71 -11.76 21.35
CA VAL A 506 -10.81 -12.13 20.45
C VAL A 506 -10.74 -13.64 20.22
N ALA A 507 -11.87 -14.33 20.29
CA ALA A 507 -11.91 -15.76 19.99
C ALA A 507 -11.74 -16.00 18.48
N THR A 508 -10.89 -16.94 18.10
CA THR A 508 -10.79 -17.47 16.74
C THR A 508 -11.58 -18.77 16.64
N THR A 509 -12.12 -19.06 15.45
CA THR A 509 -12.91 -20.28 15.21
C THR A 509 -12.07 -21.55 15.11
N SER A 510 -10.75 -21.41 15.06
CA SER A 510 -9.76 -22.46 14.85
C SER A 510 -8.39 -22.01 15.36
N ARG A 511 -7.38 -22.85 15.21
CA ARG A 511 -6.03 -22.70 15.77
C ARG A 511 -5.24 -21.58 15.07
N PRO A 512 -4.92 -20.47 15.78
CA PRO A 512 -4.22 -19.33 15.17
C PRO A 512 -2.71 -19.57 15.08
N ARG A 513 -2.10 -19.07 14.00
CA ARG A 513 -0.68 -19.19 13.67
C ARG A 513 -0.04 -17.81 13.46
N GLY A 514 0.38 -17.48 12.23
CA GLY A 514 0.88 -16.15 11.88
C GLY A 514 -0.18 -15.06 11.99
N VAL A 515 0.26 -13.82 12.20
CA VAL A 515 -0.57 -12.62 12.39
C VAL A 515 0.03 -11.50 11.55
N ALA A 516 -0.82 -10.70 10.92
CA ALA A 516 -0.47 -9.44 10.27
C ALA A 516 -1.52 -8.37 10.62
N ALA A 517 -1.20 -7.09 10.40
CA ALA A 517 -2.12 -5.97 10.61
C ALA A 517 -1.94 -4.94 9.48
N ASP A 518 -3.00 -4.20 9.15
CA ASP A 518 -2.97 -3.14 8.14
C ASP A 518 -3.12 -1.72 8.74
N THR A 519 -2.90 -0.71 7.89
CA THR A 519 -3.12 0.71 8.21
C THR A 519 -4.60 1.11 8.28
N ASN A 520 -5.53 0.21 7.93
CA ASN A 520 -6.97 0.41 8.10
C ASN A 520 -7.44 0.05 9.52
N GLY A 521 -6.68 -0.77 10.25
CA GLY A 521 -7.01 -1.23 11.61
C GLY A 521 -7.63 -2.62 11.63
N ASN A 522 -7.39 -3.42 10.60
CA ASN A 522 -7.69 -4.84 10.57
C ASN A 522 -6.48 -5.65 11.07
N VAL A 523 -6.76 -6.79 11.68
CA VAL A 523 -5.78 -7.80 12.05
C VAL A 523 -6.17 -9.13 11.41
N PHE A 524 -5.22 -9.71 10.70
CA PHE A 524 -5.39 -10.93 9.93
C PHE A 524 -4.65 -12.08 10.60
N ILE A 525 -5.29 -13.25 10.71
CA ILE A 525 -4.71 -14.41 11.39
C ILE A 525 -4.91 -15.67 10.56
N ALA A 526 -3.81 -16.37 10.31
CA ALA A 526 -3.81 -17.70 9.68
C ALA A 526 -4.43 -18.74 10.63
N LEU A 527 -5.49 -19.42 10.18
CA LEU A 527 -6.16 -20.51 10.90
C LEU A 527 -5.87 -21.84 10.21
N ASP A 528 -4.87 -22.57 10.71
CA ASP A 528 -4.31 -23.70 9.95
C ASP A 528 -5.27 -24.88 9.79
N GLN A 529 -5.85 -25.37 10.90
CA GLN A 529 -6.69 -26.57 10.91
C GLN A 529 -7.99 -26.45 10.11
N THR A 530 -8.45 -25.23 9.82
CA THR A 530 -9.66 -24.97 9.02
C THR A 530 -9.37 -24.41 7.64
N SER A 531 -8.11 -24.18 7.28
CA SER A 531 -7.72 -23.51 6.02
C SER A 531 -8.45 -22.18 5.81
N MET A 532 -8.35 -21.28 6.80
CA MET A 532 -9.04 -19.97 6.79
C MET A 532 -8.10 -18.83 7.20
N ILE A 533 -8.53 -17.60 6.89
CA ILE A 533 -8.02 -16.36 7.51
C ILE A 533 -9.14 -15.76 8.37
N ALA A 534 -8.85 -15.42 9.62
CA ALA A 534 -9.72 -14.56 10.42
C ALA A 534 -9.39 -13.08 10.17
N LYS A 535 -10.40 -12.25 9.94
CA LYS A 535 -10.31 -10.78 9.94
C LYS A 535 -10.91 -10.23 11.24
N ILE A 536 -10.12 -9.48 11.98
CA ILE A 536 -10.48 -8.90 13.28
C ILE A 536 -10.36 -7.39 13.20
N ASN A 537 -11.40 -6.67 13.64
CA ASN A 537 -11.33 -5.22 13.79
C ASN A 537 -10.56 -4.87 15.07
N ALA A 538 -9.45 -4.15 14.94
CA ALA A 538 -8.57 -3.83 16.07
C ALA A 538 -9.18 -2.81 17.04
N THR A 539 -10.12 -1.99 16.59
CA THR A 539 -10.79 -0.94 17.38
C THR A 539 -11.93 -1.52 18.22
N THR A 540 -12.85 -2.27 17.60
CA THR A 540 -14.01 -2.87 18.27
C THR A 540 -13.69 -4.19 18.98
N LEU A 541 -12.55 -4.82 18.65
CA LEU A 541 -12.11 -6.12 19.16
C LEU A 541 -13.11 -7.24 18.84
N THR A 542 -13.68 -7.19 17.63
CA THR A 542 -14.61 -8.18 17.10
C THR A 542 -13.99 -9.00 15.98
N LEU A 543 -14.41 -10.25 15.85
CA LEU A 543 -14.14 -11.07 14.67
C LEU A 543 -15.17 -10.70 13.60
N ASP A 544 -14.74 -10.08 12.52
CA ASP A 544 -15.65 -9.59 11.47
C ASP A 544 -16.11 -10.75 10.57
N ALA A 545 -15.14 -11.56 10.12
CA ALA A 545 -15.41 -12.75 9.29
C ALA A 545 -14.24 -13.74 9.32
N ASN A 546 -14.53 -14.98 8.91
CA ASN A 546 -13.51 -15.94 8.49
C ASN A 546 -13.66 -16.19 6.98
N TYR A 547 -12.53 -16.15 6.29
CA TYR A 547 -12.45 -16.28 4.84
C TYR A 547 -11.85 -17.65 4.51
N SER A 548 -12.58 -18.45 3.73
CA SER A 548 -12.15 -19.79 3.37
C SER A 548 -11.04 -19.74 2.32
N LEU A 549 -9.94 -20.41 2.61
CA LEU A 549 -8.90 -20.76 1.64
C LEU A 549 -9.13 -22.17 1.11
N GLY A 550 -10.38 -22.62 0.92
CA GLY A 550 -10.68 -23.96 0.43
C GLY A 550 -10.14 -25.08 1.34
N ALA A 551 -10.03 -26.29 0.82
CA ALA A 551 -9.60 -27.45 1.58
C ALA A 551 -8.07 -27.68 1.51
N ASN A 552 -7.51 -28.31 2.55
CA ASN A 552 -6.14 -28.84 2.60
C ASN A 552 -4.98 -27.83 2.42
N ARG A 553 -5.22 -26.52 2.57
CA ARG A 553 -4.17 -25.50 2.44
C ARG A 553 -3.30 -25.36 3.70
N PHE A 554 -3.90 -25.39 4.89
CA PHE A 554 -3.21 -25.25 6.20
C PHE A 554 -2.28 -24.01 6.27
N PRO A 555 -2.84 -22.79 6.25
CA PRO A 555 -2.06 -21.55 6.28
C PRO A 555 -1.27 -21.41 7.59
N VAL A 556 0.03 -21.14 7.50
CA VAL A 556 0.93 -20.99 8.67
C VAL A 556 1.37 -19.56 8.94
N GLY A 557 1.23 -18.69 7.93
CA GLY A 557 1.55 -17.27 7.98
C GLY A 557 0.60 -16.46 7.12
N VAL A 558 0.45 -15.18 7.47
CA VAL A 558 -0.22 -14.16 6.66
C VAL A 558 0.61 -12.88 6.64
N ALA A 559 0.54 -12.12 5.54
CA ALA A 559 1.11 -10.78 5.38
C ALA A 559 0.20 -9.94 4.46
N VAL A 560 0.37 -8.62 4.48
CA VAL A 560 -0.38 -7.66 3.66
C VAL A 560 0.52 -7.18 2.51
N ASP A 561 -0.02 -6.98 1.30
CA ASP A 561 0.71 -6.36 0.18
C ASP A 561 0.35 -4.86 -0.01
N ALA A 562 0.95 -4.22 -1.01
CA ALA A 562 0.78 -2.80 -1.32
C ALA A 562 -0.70 -2.39 -1.46
N ASP A 563 -1.45 -3.18 -2.24
CA ASP A 563 -2.87 -2.96 -2.54
C ASP A 563 -3.79 -3.27 -1.32
N GLY A 564 -3.24 -3.84 -0.25
CA GLY A 564 -3.98 -4.25 0.94
C GLY A 564 -4.58 -5.68 0.89
N TYR A 565 -4.28 -6.49 -0.13
CA TYR A 565 -4.67 -7.90 -0.10
C TYR A 565 -3.84 -8.66 0.94
N VAL A 566 -4.37 -9.79 1.39
CA VAL A 566 -3.66 -10.64 2.35
C VAL A 566 -3.14 -11.89 1.66
N TRP A 567 -1.83 -12.11 1.77
CA TRP A 567 -1.17 -13.32 1.32
C TRP A 567 -1.11 -14.35 2.44
N ALA A 568 -1.63 -15.55 2.19
CA ALA A 568 -1.54 -16.70 3.10
C ALA A 568 -0.56 -17.75 2.57
N VAL A 569 0.37 -18.18 3.43
CA VAL A 569 1.38 -19.22 3.10
C VAL A 569 0.86 -20.59 3.53
N ASN A 570 0.56 -21.44 2.55
CA ASN A 570 -0.19 -22.69 2.72
C ASN A 570 0.76 -23.90 2.82
N GLN A 571 0.94 -24.40 4.04
CA GLN A 571 1.97 -25.40 4.32
C GLN A 571 1.70 -26.76 3.65
N THR A 572 0.44 -27.18 3.55
CA THR A 572 0.11 -28.54 3.08
C THR A 572 -0.03 -28.61 1.56
N SER A 573 -0.60 -27.59 0.92
CA SER A 573 -0.70 -27.50 -0.55
C SER A 573 0.62 -27.07 -1.21
N SER A 574 1.58 -26.52 -0.45
CA SER A 574 2.81 -25.93 -1.00
C SER A 574 2.54 -24.75 -1.94
N THR A 575 1.60 -23.89 -1.56
CA THR A 575 1.18 -22.71 -2.32
C THR A 575 1.20 -21.45 -1.45
N ALA A 576 1.06 -20.28 -2.07
CA ALA A 576 0.59 -19.08 -1.39
C ALA A 576 -0.67 -18.54 -2.10
N SER A 577 -1.64 -18.07 -1.33
CA SER A 577 -2.89 -17.50 -1.86
C SER A 577 -2.93 -15.98 -1.60
N LYS A 578 -3.15 -15.16 -2.64
CA LYS A 578 -3.55 -13.75 -2.51
C LYS A 578 -5.05 -13.70 -2.27
N VAL A 579 -5.48 -12.95 -1.27
CA VAL A 579 -6.85 -13.01 -0.75
C VAL A 579 -7.43 -11.61 -0.62
N ASP A 580 -8.54 -11.37 -1.32
CA ASP A 580 -9.39 -10.20 -1.15
C ASP A 580 -10.28 -10.39 0.09
N LEU A 581 -10.06 -9.51 1.07
CA LEU A 581 -10.80 -9.48 2.33
C LEU A 581 -11.73 -8.26 2.42
N PHE A 582 -12.02 -7.62 1.28
CA PHE A 582 -12.97 -6.54 1.08
C PHE A 582 -14.13 -6.99 0.17
N ALA A 583 -13.89 -7.94 -0.73
CA ALA A 583 -14.92 -8.67 -1.47
C ALA A 583 -15.78 -9.61 -0.59
N PRO A 584 -16.99 -10.01 -1.05
CA PRO A 584 -17.85 -10.95 -0.34
C PRO A 584 -17.19 -12.33 -0.10
N PRO A 585 -17.45 -12.99 1.03
CA PRO A 585 -16.67 -14.15 1.51
C PRO A 585 -16.85 -15.47 0.73
N LEU A 586 -17.56 -15.48 -0.40
CA LEU A 586 -17.91 -16.68 -1.15
C LEU A 586 -16.75 -17.26 -1.97
N SER A 587 -15.82 -16.42 -2.45
CA SER A 587 -14.57 -16.87 -3.07
C SER A 587 -13.48 -15.79 -2.94
N PRO A 588 -12.85 -15.66 -1.76
CA PRO A 588 -11.95 -14.54 -1.47
C PRO A 588 -10.53 -14.74 -2.05
N VAL A 589 -10.15 -15.94 -2.47
CA VAL A 589 -8.84 -16.19 -3.10
C VAL A 589 -8.90 -15.68 -4.54
N VAL A 590 -8.17 -14.60 -4.83
CA VAL A 590 -8.10 -13.98 -6.17
C VAL A 590 -6.95 -14.51 -7.02
N LEU A 591 -5.92 -15.07 -6.39
CA LEU A 591 -4.76 -15.66 -7.04
C LEU A 591 -4.14 -16.73 -6.13
N GLU A 592 -3.62 -17.80 -6.71
CA GLU A 592 -2.83 -18.80 -6.01
C GLU A 592 -1.56 -19.12 -6.81
N VAL A 593 -0.42 -19.09 -6.13
CA VAL A 593 0.92 -19.31 -6.72
C VAL A 593 1.55 -20.57 -6.13
N GLN A 594 2.27 -21.31 -6.97
CA GLN A 594 2.99 -22.52 -6.56
C GLN A 594 4.32 -22.14 -5.88
N THR A 595 4.52 -22.60 -4.65
CA THR A 595 5.79 -22.39 -3.92
C THR A 595 6.65 -23.66 -3.97
N GLY A 596 7.81 -23.62 -3.30
CA GLY A 596 8.52 -24.85 -2.96
C GLY A 596 7.76 -25.69 -1.92
N LEU A 597 8.24 -26.90 -1.67
CA LEU A 597 7.57 -27.90 -0.84
C LEU A 597 7.48 -27.47 0.63
N ASN A 598 6.30 -27.63 1.24
CA ASN A 598 6.06 -27.44 2.67
C ASN A 598 6.61 -26.08 3.18
N PRO A 599 6.11 -24.96 2.62
CA PRO A 599 6.56 -23.63 2.98
C PRO A 599 6.21 -23.34 4.45
N TYR A 600 7.10 -22.64 5.14
CA TYR A 600 6.98 -22.41 6.57
C TYR A 600 7.42 -21.01 6.95
N THR A 601 6.66 -20.04 6.45
CA THR A 601 6.95 -18.61 6.53
C THR A 601 5.90 -17.86 7.32
N TYR A 602 6.34 -16.91 8.13
CA TYR A 602 5.59 -15.82 8.75
C TYR A 602 6.60 -14.82 9.35
N SER A 603 6.11 -13.72 9.92
CA SER A 603 6.78 -12.40 10.05
C SER A 603 6.56 -11.55 8.80
N ASP A 604 7.21 -10.39 8.71
CA ASP A 604 7.00 -9.37 7.67
C ASP A 604 7.62 -9.77 6.32
N MET A 605 7.03 -10.78 5.71
CA MET A 605 7.46 -11.40 4.46
C MET A 605 7.15 -10.58 3.19
N THR A 606 6.54 -9.41 3.35
CA THR A 606 6.30 -8.40 2.30
C THR A 606 6.99 -7.06 2.55
N GLY A 607 7.41 -6.76 3.78
CA GLY A 607 7.96 -5.45 4.17
C GLY A 607 6.91 -4.41 4.49
N TYR A 608 5.63 -4.80 4.44
CA TYR A 608 4.50 -3.91 4.71
C TYR A 608 4.56 -3.38 6.14
N ALA A 609 4.86 -4.22 7.15
CA ALA A 609 4.87 -3.77 8.54
C ALA A 609 6.05 -2.83 8.83
N LEU A 610 7.22 -3.07 8.23
CA LEU A 610 8.36 -2.15 8.26
C LEU A 610 7.96 -0.78 7.68
N LYS A 611 7.46 -0.75 6.44
CA LYS A 611 7.14 0.48 5.69
C LYS A 611 5.90 1.24 6.20
N THR A 612 5.00 0.60 6.96
CA THR A 612 3.77 1.24 7.46
C THR A 612 3.72 1.48 8.98
N VAL A 613 4.58 0.83 9.78
CA VAL A 613 4.56 0.96 11.24
C VAL A 613 5.92 1.34 11.83
N VAL A 614 7.04 0.82 11.30
CA VAL A 614 8.36 0.96 11.95
C VAL A 614 9.18 2.10 11.36
N ALA A 615 9.18 2.22 10.03
CA ALA A 615 10.03 3.10 9.24
C ALA A 615 9.20 3.66 8.08
N VAL A 616 8.19 4.46 8.42
CA VAL A 616 7.31 5.08 7.43
C VAL A 616 8.08 6.18 6.70
N GLU A 617 8.30 5.99 5.41
CA GLU A 617 9.04 6.93 4.57
C GLU A 617 8.42 7.00 3.18
N GLY A 618 8.67 8.11 2.49
CA GLY A 618 8.24 8.33 1.12
C GLY A 618 9.14 9.34 0.43
N THR A 619 9.23 9.27 -0.89
CA THR A 619 10.11 10.12 -1.70
C THR A 619 9.32 10.88 -2.76
N TYR A 620 9.72 12.13 -3.01
CA TYR A 620 9.23 12.95 -4.13
C TYR A 620 10.42 13.41 -4.97
N THR A 621 10.31 13.32 -6.29
CA THR A 621 11.40 13.68 -7.22
C THR A 621 10.99 14.84 -8.15
N ALA A 622 11.60 16.01 -7.98
CA ALA A 622 11.44 17.16 -8.87
C ALA A 622 12.57 17.22 -9.91
N THR A 623 12.24 17.47 -11.17
CA THR A 623 13.23 17.81 -12.22
C THR A 623 13.06 19.27 -12.62
N PHE A 624 14.16 20.01 -12.67
CA PHE A 624 14.23 21.42 -13.01
C PHE A 624 15.07 21.60 -14.28
N GLU A 625 14.65 22.54 -15.13
CA GLU A 625 15.32 22.87 -16.39
C GLU A 625 16.12 24.17 -16.23
N GLY A 626 17.35 24.18 -16.74
CA GLY A 626 18.25 25.33 -16.77
C GLY A 626 18.24 26.03 -18.15
N CYS A 627 19.35 26.70 -18.47
CA CYS A 627 19.53 27.38 -19.75
C CYS A 627 19.58 26.39 -20.93
N VAL A 628 18.88 26.74 -22.02
CA VAL A 628 18.74 25.87 -23.21
C VAL A 628 20.06 25.73 -23.97
N ASP A 629 20.83 26.80 -24.12
CA ASP A 629 22.00 26.86 -25.02
C ASP A 629 23.35 26.63 -24.33
N VAL A 630 23.41 26.76 -23.01
CA VAL A 630 24.65 26.71 -22.20
C VAL A 630 24.46 25.87 -20.95
N ASP A 631 25.55 25.27 -20.46
CA ASP A 631 25.53 24.53 -19.20
C ASP A 631 25.14 25.46 -18.03
N THR A 632 24.31 24.96 -17.13
CA THR A 632 23.81 25.72 -15.97
C THR A 632 24.49 25.25 -14.69
N ASN A 633 24.96 26.21 -13.89
CA ASN A 633 25.50 25.99 -12.54
C ASN A 633 24.36 26.06 -11.51
N TRP A 634 24.25 25.07 -10.64
CA TRP A 634 23.23 25.01 -9.58
C TRP A 634 23.84 25.35 -8.22
N PHE A 635 23.33 26.39 -7.56
CA PHE A 635 23.97 27.02 -6.39
C PHE A 635 23.29 26.68 -5.06
N GLY A 636 22.04 26.23 -5.06
CA GLY A 636 21.38 25.83 -3.82
C GLY A 636 20.01 25.18 -3.98
N ILE A 637 19.57 24.54 -2.91
CA ILE A 637 18.25 23.90 -2.79
C ILE A 637 17.59 24.42 -1.51
N ASN A 638 16.36 24.93 -1.62
CA ASN A 638 15.55 25.34 -0.47
C ASN A 638 14.24 24.53 -0.46
N VAL A 639 14.04 23.72 0.57
CA VAL A 639 12.78 23.00 0.78
C VAL A 639 11.98 23.73 1.87
N ALA A 640 10.74 24.10 1.56
CA ALA A 640 9.78 24.58 2.54
C ALA A 640 9.10 23.37 3.20
N TYR A 641 9.38 23.14 4.48
CA TYR A 641 8.88 21.97 5.21
C TYR A 641 8.54 22.29 6.67
N GLY A 642 7.64 21.49 7.23
CA GLY A 642 7.39 21.40 8.67
C GLY A 642 7.67 19.98 9.16
N ALA A 643 8.59 19.82 10.11
CA ALA A 643 8.93 18.53 10.71
C ALA A 643 8.58 18.51 12.20
N PRO A 644 7.53 17.75 12.62
CA PRO A 644 7.29 17.43 14.03
C PRO A 644 8.48 16.72 14.69
N ALA A 645 8.53 16.75 16.03
CA ALA A 645 9.61 16.12 16.79
C ALA A 645 9.70 14.60 16.50
N GLY A 646 10.90 14.13 16.18
CA GLY A 646 11.14 12.73 15.79
C GLY A 646 10.87 12.42 14.31
N THR A 647 10.52 13.42 13.50
CA THR A 647 10.42 13.35 12.04
C THR A 647 11.52 14.19 11.40
N TYR A 648 11.87 13.93 10.14
CA TYR A 648 12.82 14.73 9.38
C TYR A 648 12.61 14.56 7.87
N ILE A 649 13.26 15.41 7.08
CA ILE A 649 13.48 15.17 5.65
C ILE A 649 14.96 14.96 5.34
N GLU A 650 15.24 14.23 4.27
CA GLU A 650 16.55 14.20 3.62
C GLU A 650 16.43 14.67 2.17
N VAL A 651 17.52 15.17 1.60
CA VAL A 651 17.55 15.68 0.23
C VAL A 651 18.77 15.15 -0.51
N ARG A 652 18.59 14.66 -1.73
CA ARG A 652 19.70 14.33 -2.65
C ARG A 652 19.43 14.90 -4.03
N TYR A 653 20.48 15.11 -4.81
CA TYR A 653 20.37 15.71 -6.15
C TYR A 653 21.27 15.03 -7.18
N ARG A 654 21.03 15.31 -8.46
CA ARG A 654 21.93 15.02 -9.59
C ARG A 654 21.71 16.01 -10.73
N ALA A 655 22.72 16.21 -11.56
CA ALA A 655 22.67 17.10 -12.72
C ALA A 655 23.16 16.39 -13.99
N ALA A 656 22.61 16.74 -15.15
CA ALA A 656 23.10 16.29 -16.46
C ALA A 656 22.60 17.23 -17.58
N ASN A 657 23.07 17.01 -18.82
CA ASN A 657 22.70 17.83 -19.98
C ASN A 657 21.51 17.30 -20.80
N ASP A 658 21.05 16.09 -20.51
CA ASP A 658 19.90 15.43 -21.15
C ASP A 658 19.30 14.37 -20.21
N LEU A 659 18.08 13.92 -20.51
CA LEU A 659 17.35 12.98 -19.65
C LEU A 659 18.01 11.59 -19.55
N THR A 660 18.66 11.10 -20.62
CA THR A 660 19.33 9.78 -20.60
C THR A 660 20.53 9.82 -19.67
N SER A 661 21.36 10.86 -19.82
CA SER A 661 22.50 11.13 -18.93
C SER A 661 22.03 11.39 -17.50
N LEU A 662 20.90 12.07 -17.29
CA LEU A 662 20.33 12.34 -15.96
C LEU A 662 19.91 11.06 -15.25
N LEU A 663 19.21 10.17 -15.95
CA LEU A 663 18.74 8.90 -15.39
C LEU A 663 19.91 7.96 -15.03
N ALA A 664 20.99 7.97 -15.82
CA ALA A 664 22.22 7.23 -15.55
C ALA A 664 23.15 7.90 -14.51
N ALA A 665 23.00 9.19 -14.25
CA ALA A 665 23.86 9.92 -13.32
C ALA A 665 23.65 9.42 -11.87
N PRO A 666 24.73 9.18 -11.10
CA PRO A 666 24.62 8.82 -9.70
C PRO A 666 24.05 10.00 -8.90
N TRP A 667 23.23 9.67 -7.90
CA TRP A 667 22.77 10.64 -6.92
C TRP A 667 23.92 11.13 -6.04
N SER A 668 23.81 12.36 -5.55
CA SER A 668 24.59 12.83 -4.41
C SER A 668 24.36 11.91 -3.19
N PRO A 669 25.28 11.90 -2.21
CA PRO A 669 24.96 11.44 -0.88
C PRO A 669 23.69 12.13 -0.35
N SER A 670 22.94 11.45 0.51
CA SER A 670 21.79 12.04 1.19
C SER A 670 22.26 13.17 2.11
N LEU A 671 21.67 14.36 1.96
CA LEU A 671 21.92 15.52 2.80
C LEU A 671 20.86 15.62 3.88
N GLY A 672 21.29 16.04 5.07
CA GLY A 672 20.44 16.15 6.25
C GLY A 672 20.98 15.30 7.42
N PRO A 673 20.11 14.80 8.30
CA PRO A 673 18.65 15.03 8.32
C PRO A 673 18.31 16.48 8.63
N PHE A 674 17.17 16.95 8.11
CA PHE A 674 16.62 18.29 8.34
C PHE A 674 15.29 18.16 9.13
N PRO A 675 15.23 18.53 10.42
CA PRO A 675 16.32 18.94 11.32
C PRO A 675 17.26 17.76 11.70
N PRO A 676 18.47 18.01 12.27
CA PRO A 676 18.98 19.28 12.80
C PRO A 676 19.75 20.14 11.81
N ALA A 677 20.00 19.67 10.58
CA ALA A 677 20.57 20.51 9.54
C ALA A 677 19.60 21.64 9.15
N THR A 678 20.13 22.72 8.59
CA THR A 678 19.39 23.94 8.24
C THR A 678 19.27 24.12 6.73
N MET A 679 18.08 24.46 6.24
CA MET A 679 17.87 24.95 4.88
C MET A 679 18.29 26.44 4.77
N PRO A 680 18.68 26.93 3.59
CA PRO A 680 18.88 26.17 2.33
C PRO A 680 20.18 25.36 2.34
N ILE A 681 20.23 24.35 1.46
CA ILE A 681 21.46 23.66 1.08
C ILE A 681 22.27 24.57 0.17
N ASP A 682 23.49 24.93 0.58
CA ASP A 682 24.45 25.70 -0.21
C ASP A 682 25.33 24.75 -1.05
N LEU A 683 25.34 24.96 -2.36
CA LEU A 683 26.14 24.21 -3.34
C LEU A 683 27.26 25.06 -3.98
N THR A 684 27.40 26.34 -3.60
CA THR A 684 28.31 27.31 -4.24
C THR A 684 29.79 26.89 -4.21
N GLY A 685 30.21 26.09 -3.24
CA GLY A 685 31.58 25.56 -3.15
C GLY A 685 31.93 24.51 -4.24
N ALA A 686 30.93 23.87 -4.84
CA ALA A 686 31.08 22.89 -5.91
C ALA A 686 29.74 22.73 -6.67
N PRO A 687 29.31 23.73 -7.45
CA PRO A 687 28.00 23.74 -8.07
C PRO A 687 27.88 22.57 -9.07
N PRO A 688 26.81 21.76 -9.01
CA PRO A 688 26.51 20.81 -10.06
C PRO A 688 26.31 21.53 -11.39
N VAL A 689 26.78 20.93 -12.47
CA VAL A 689 26.70 21.49 -13.82
C VAL A 689 25.77 20.61 -14.66
N GLY A 690 24.74 21.22 -15.24
CA GLY A 690 23.86 20.51 -16.15
C GLY A 690 22.63 21.31 -16.57
N LYS A 691 22.13 21.09 -17.79
CA LYS A 691 20.86 21.68 -18.28
C LYS A 691 19.62 21.14 -17.55
N LEU A 692 19.71 19.96 -16.94
CA LEU A 692 18.69 19.36 -16.09
C LEU A 692 19.26 19.14 -14.69
N PHE A 693 18.46 19.46 -13.68
CA PHE A 693 18.78 19.24 -12.27
C PHE A 693 17.64 18.54 -11.58
N GLN A 694 17.91 17.38 -11.00
CA GLN A 694 16.93 16.56 -10.31
C GLN A 694 17.18 16.61 -8.81
N VAL A 695 16.14 16.92 -8.04
CA VAL A 695 16.15 16.92 -6.57
C VAL A 695 15.15 15.88 -6.10
N GLN A 696 15.59 14.96 -5.24
CA GLN A 696 14.72 14.07 -4.52
C GLN A 696 14.66 14.47 -3.04
N VAL A 697 13.45 14.65 -2.52
CA VAL A 697 13.18 14.88 -1.10
C VAL A 697 12.57 13.60 -0.53
N LYS A 698 13.17 13.08 0.53
CA LYS A 698 12.67 11.94 1.30
C LYS A 698 12.05 12.46 2.59
N LEU A 699 10.78 12.16 2.83
CA LEU A 699 10.12 12.40 4.13
C LEU A 699 10.31 11.15 4.99
N VAL A 700 10.69 11.32 6.25
CA VAL A 700 10.80 10.22 7.22
C VAL A 700 9.88 10.50 8.42
N GLY A 701 8.96 9.57 8.62
CA GLY A 701 7.97 9.59 9.69
C GLY A 701 8.58 9.29 11.05
N GLY A 702 7.84 9.68 12.08
CA GLY A 702 8.20 9.51 13.48
C GLY A 702 7.18 8.67 14.26
N PRO A 703 7.43 8.47 15.57
CA PRO A 703 6.58 7.65 16.42
C PRO A 703 5.11 8.08 16.40
N ASN A 704 4.20 7.09 16.53
CA ASN A 704 2.75 7.30 16.57
C ASN A 704 2.15 7.96 15.30
N GLY A 705 2.79 7.79 14.13
CA GLY A 705 2.28 8.31 12.85
C GLY A 705 2.53 9.80 12.63
N ALA A 706 3.52 10.39 13.30
CA ALA A 706 3.95 11.75 12.99
C ALA A 706 4.59 11.81 11.59
N SER A 707 4.15 12.74 10.75
CA SER A 707 4.69 12.95 9.39
C SER A 707 5.31 14.34 9.26
N PRO A 708 6.44 14.50 8.54
CA PRO A 708 6.79 15.78 7.95
C PRO A 708 5.71 16.23 6.96
N VAL A 709 5.71 17.52 6.64
CA VAL A 709 4.93 18.12 5.55
C VAL A 709 5.88 18.92 4.69
N VAL A 710 5.88 18.73 3.37
CA VAL A 710 6.69 19.53 2.42
C VAL A 710 5.75 20.34 1.53
N SER A 711 5.84 21.67 1.61
CA SER A 711 4.98 22.62 0.88
C SER A 711 5.67 23.28 -0.31
N GLY A 712 6.99 23.11 -0.46
CA GLY A 712 7.72 23.70 -1.58
C GLY A 712 9.13 23.13 -1.73
N ILE A 713 9.61 23.04 -2.97
CA ILE A 713 11.01 22.76 -3.33
C ILE A 713 11.42 23.83 -4.33
N HIS A 714 12.44 24.61 -4.01
CA HIS A 714 13.01 25.65 -4.86
C HIS A 714 14.50 25.42 -5.08
N VAL A 715 15.01 25.79 -6.26
CA VAL A 715 16.42 25.68 -6.62
C VAL A 715 16.95 27.00 -7.18
N THR A 716 18.19 27.33 -6.84
CA THR A 716 18.90 28.54 -7.30
C THR A 716 19.96 28.14 -8.32
N SER A 717 20.07 28.88 -9.43
CA SER A 717 20.98 28.57 -10.53
C SER A 717 21.56 29.82 -11.20
N GLY A 718 22.53 29.63 -12.09
CA GLY A 718 23.05 30.68 -12.96
C GLY A 718 24.08 30.16 -13.96
N LEU A 719 24.82 31.09 -14.57
CA LEU A 719 25.89 30.83 -15.54
C LEU A 719 27.26 30.86 -14.87
#